data_AF-A0A936L8D7-F1
#
_entry.id   AF-A0A936L8D7-F1
#
_cell.length_a   1.000
_cell.length_b   1.000
_cell.length_c   1.000
_cell.angle_alpha   90.00
_cell.angle_beta   90.00
_cell.angle_gamma   90.00
#
_symmetry.space_group_name_H-M   'P 1'
#
loop_
_entity.id
_entity.type
_entity.pdbx_description
1 polymer ?
#
loop_
_entity_poly.entity_id
_entity_poly.type
_entity_poly.pdbx_seq_one_letter_code
_entity_poly.pdbx_strand_id
1 'polypeptide(L)'
;MAWINLLLCVLLGLFRAAFAGDAGEIVSVVGSVEVRREGRWQPLKPGEILAVGAVLKTAAGSRVALQLANGSQIKLNANCELELKKIAPRESVTPAANTPLQNILRVFKGEIWVRSNGVPLEVQSMPVVATIRGTEFNLAVGADQVARLAVLDGMVEFHNPQGSVMVAANEQATAKVGEAPHKTVLLDPLDAVQWSLYYPGLVSHRDYALSSGEAPPAKDRSQNRSAGSDQQAWTLLEAGDVGAALAEFRQARPPTLMSSVGTAEALYRLDRFAEADRAIDETQQRYPRAALPWVQAARSALIRGRVPEAQQALDQALARDPHSALAHGLRSNIFLVQNRKEQARDAAERAVAANSSSPTAYLNLSLVEQADFKLDAALAAARQAVALDPDNPQALIQESRLLFGMGRVKEALKVAEKARHRAPRDALVNSTWGFLQLARGRTHQAHRAFQEAIAQDSTLGEPHLGLGLALFRRNQTAAAIEEMRKATLLEPKVSLYNSYLGKAYFEIRDDRMARKYFAQAKQLDPRDPTPHFYEALRLQSVNRPVAAVQNLQKSIELNENRAVYRSKLLLDEDLATRDTSLARVYEDLGFDQLAQIEASKSLTLNPANYSAHRFLSDSYATRPRHEIARVSELLQAQLLQPLNINPVQPSLNETNLRMINGFDTSTLNEYTSLFERDRTQVLISGIAGNNTTLADEIVLSGLQGPISYSLGQFHYETEGFRANNDLKHDIFNLFTQVALTTHLNVQAEFRRRKTSMGDLSLKADGSYDNEFHSTTQQDIARLGAHFSPSFQSDFIVSAFYSDRDEGNNVTDKGYQTEAQHLFHTDQFNLTTGVGIYDIDHQGKGALTAKEQDAYFNINVAVPENIIWTLGLGYVSFKQSKEQFLDIDQLNPKFGLQWAITENVGLRLASFKTLKPRLIVQQTIAPTQIAGFNQFFDAPNGTTAESQGIGLDFRFADGLYGGLEGVQRDLQIPIFNASSGVFDFFDGREKAYLGYLYWTPHPHWAIRSEYRFDRFSAEGIVNLPFDLHLFGAYQVDTNRLPLIVRYFSPSGVFGEISLTYVYQKAKIDGVPFNETGELFVGSNKFIIVDTAVGYRLPKRQGILSLEIKNLLDRNFHYEEISSQLSPEPGNPLSIPQRLIFAKFTLNF
;
A
#
# COMPACT_ATOMS: atom_id res chain seq x y z
N MET A 1 13.83 -65.35 16.29
CA MET A 1 13.86 -64.93 14.86
C MET A 1 12.48 -64.98 14.19
N ALA A 2 11.38 -64.90 14.95
CA ALA A 2 10.00 -64.93 14.41
C ALA A 2 9.29 -63.57 14.42
N TRP A 3 9.94 -62.52 14.92
CA TRP A 3 9.40 -61.15 15.00
C TRP A 3 9.82 -60.23 13.84
N ILE A 4 10.84 -60.62 13.07
CA ILE A 4 11.31 -59.86 11.89
C ILE A 4 10.45 -60.15 10.65
N ASN A 5 9.86 -61.35 10.54
CA ASN A 5 8.98 -61.71 9.42
C ASN A 5 7.55 -61.15 9.56
N LEU A 6 7.09 -60.81 10.77
CA LEU A 6 5.78 -60.18 10.96
C LEU A 6 5.81 -58.68 10.63
N LEU A 7 6.95 -58.01 10.86
CA LEU A 7 7.14 -56.60 10.49
C LEU A 7 7.26 -56.41 8.97
N LEU A 8 7.82 -57.39 8.26
CA LEU A 8 7.91 -57.36 6.79
C LEU A 8 6.54 -57.55 6.11
N CYS A 9 5.64 -58.34 6.70
CA CYS A 9 4.29 -58.53 6.16
C CYS A 9 3.35 -57.33 6.41
N VAL A 10 3.57 -56.53 7.46
CA VAL A 10 2.82 -55.28 7.68
C VAL A 10 3.35 -54.13 6.83
N LEU A 11 4.66 -54.11 6.51
CA LEU A 11 5.24 -53.17 5.55
C LEU A 11 4.90 -53.51 4.08
N LEU A 12 4.53 -54.75 3.77
CA LEU A 12 4.07 -55.17 2.43
C LEU A 12 2.53 -55.10 2.26
N GLY A 13 1.77 -54.81 3.32
CA GLY A 13 0.33 -54.56 3.26
C GLY A 13 -0.07 -53.17 2.72
N LEU A 14 0.91 -52.31 2.44
CA LEU A 14 0.72 -50.98 1.81
C LEU A 14 1.02 -50.96 0.30
N PHE A 15 1.17 -52.13 -0.34
CA PHE A 15 1.04 -52.21 -1.80
C PHE A 15 -0.43 -52.07 -2.19
N ARG A 16 -0.92 -50.82 -2.21
CA ARG A 16 -1.97 -50.44 -3.16
C ARG A 16 -1.41 -50.63 -4.56
N ALA A 17 -2.20 -51.27 -5.41
CA ALA A 17 -1.92 -51.49 -6.81
C ALA A 17 -1.44 -50.19 -7.50
N ALA A 18 -0.16 -50.18 -7.88
CA ALA A 18 0.38 -49.22 -8.83
C ALA A 18 -0.09 -49.63 -10.23
N PHE A 19 -1.31 -49.24 -10.60
CA PHE A 19 -1.79 -49.23 -11.99
C PHE A 19 -2.80 -48.10 -12.19
N ALA A 20 -2.28 -46.87 -12.19
CA ALA A 20 -2.76 -45.70 -12.94
C ALA A 20 -1.80 -44.54 -12.65
N GLY A 21 -1.29 -43.86 -13.68
CA GLY A 21 -0.57 -42.60 -13.45
C GLY A 21 -1.57 -41.54 -12.98
N ASP A 22 -1.23 -40.80 -11.92
CA ASP A 22 -2.04 -39.68 -11.43
C ASP A 22 -2.05 -38.55 -12.48
N ALA A 23 -3.23 -38.20 -12.98
CA ALA A 23 -3.44 -37.15 -13.97
C ALA A 23 -3.66 -35.77 -13.34
N GLY A 24 -4.27 -35.70 -12.16
CA GLY A 24 -4.56 -34.44 -11.48
C GLY A 24 -5.54 -34.60 -10.31
N GLU A 25 -5.77 -33.51 -9.59
CA GLU A 25 -6.67 -33.44 -8.44
C GLU A 25 -7.83 -32.49 -8.71
N ILE A 26 -9.02 -32.84 -8.21
CA ILE A 26 -10.21 -31.97 -8.25
C ILE A 26 -10.08 -30.86 -7.19
N VAL A 27 -10.11 -29.60 -7.64
CA VAL A 27 -10.01 -28.42 -6.77
C VAL A 27 -11.39 -27.99 -6.25
N SER A 28 -12.41 -28.00 -7.11
CA SER A 28 -13.78 -27.68 -6.71
C SER A 28 -14.80 -28.38 -7.61
N VAL A 29 -15.98 -28.69 -7.04
CA VAL A 29 -17.11 -29.33 -7.73
C VAL A 29 -18.37 -28.57 -7.36
N VAL A 30 -19.14 -28.18 -8.37
CA VAL A 30 -20.49 -27.61 -8.21
C VAL A 30 -21.46 -28.36 -9.12
N GLY A 31 -22.61 -28.72 -8.57
CA GLY A 31 -23.62 -29.53 -9.26
C GLY A 31 -23.24 -31.02 -9.40
N SER A 32 -23.81 -31.68 -10.40
CA SER A 32 -23.54 -33.08 -10.69
C SER A 32 -22.36 -33.20 -11.65
N VAL A 33 -21.23 -33.65 -11.10
CA VAL A 33 -20.03 -33.94 -11.85
C VAL A 33 -19.70 -35.41 -11.66
N GLU A 34 -19.56 -36.13 -12.77
CA GLU A 34 -19.33 -37.55 -12.78
C GLU A 34 -18.01 -37.87 -13.48
N VAL A 35 -17.29 -38.86 -12.98
CA VAL A 35 -16.15 -39.49 -13.65
C VAL A 35 -16.54 -40.88 -14.12
N ARG A 36 -16.09 -41.25 -15.31
CA ARG A 36 -16.25 -42.61 -15.83
C ARG A 36 -15.14 -43.51 -15.31
N ARG A 37 -15.49 -44.47 -14.46
CA ARG A 37 -14.59 -45.51 -13.90
C ARG A 37 -15.17 -46.88 -14.22
N GLU A 38 -14.37 -47.78 -14.81
CA GLU A 38 -14.81 -49.14 -15.20
C GLU A 38 -16.10 -49.16 -16.05
N GLY A 39 -16.27 -48.16 -16.92
CA GLY A 39 -17.43 -48.03 -17.80
C GLY A 39 -18.69 -47.45 -17.16
N ARG A 40 -18.71 -47.24 -15.83
CA ARG A 40 -19.84 -46.63 -15.09
C ARG A 40 -19.53 -45.18 -14.70
N TRP A 41 -20.55 -44.34 -14.68
CA TRP A 41 -20.46 -42.97 -14.17
C TRP A 41 -20.57 -42.99 -12.64
N GLN A 42 -19.63 -42.32 -11.97
CA GLN A 42 -19.60 -42.18 -10.52
C GLN A 42 -19.46 -40.69 -10.17
N PRO A 43 -20.14 -40.20 -9.12
CA PRO A 43 -20.04 -38.80 -8.71
C PRO A 43 -18.64 -38.47 -8.17
N LEU A 44 -18.17 -37.25 -8.44
CA LEU A 44 -16.88 -36.71 -7.99
C LEU A 44 -17.03 -35.79 -6.79
N LYS A 45 -16.01 -35.78 -5.92
CA LYS A 45 -15.90 -34.83 -4.80
C LYS A 45 -14.62 -33.99 -4.90
N PRO A 46 -14.60 -32.78 -4.30
CA PRO A 46 -13.37 -32.00 -4.13
C PRO A 46 -12.28 -32.81 -3.41
N GLY A 47 -11.03 -32.66 -3.84
CA GLY A 47 -9.86 -33.39 -3.33
C GLY A 47 -9.65 -34.80 -3.89
N GLU A 48 -10.52 -35.31 -4.78
CA GLU A 48 -10.29 -36.60 -5.43
C GLU A 48 -9.19 -36.52 -6.50
N ILE A 49 -8.33 -37.55 -6.52
CA ILE A 49 -7.29 -37.74 -7.53
C ILE A 49 -7.87 -38.49 -8.74
N LEU A 50 -7.54 -38.02 -9.93
CA LEU A 50 -7.93 -38.59 -11.21
C LEU A 50 -6.77 -39.36 -11.85
N ALA A 51 -7.09 -40.48 -12.50
CA ALA A 51 -6.16 -41.26 -13.30
C ALA A 51 -6.10 -40.77 -14.75
N VAL A 52 -4.99 -41.04 -15.44
CA VAL A 52 -4.91 -40.88 -16.90
C VAL A 52 -5.97 -41.77 -17.58
N GLY A 53 -6.68 -41.22 -18.57
CA GLY A 53 -7.82 -41.84 -19.25
C GLY A 53 -9.18 -41.57 -18.60
N ALA A 54 -9.23 -40.87 -17.45
CA ALA A 54 -10.49 -40.51 -16.83
C ALA A 54 -11.31 -39.58 -17.75
N VAL A 55 -12.60 -39.89 -17.89
CA VAL A 55 -13.58 -39.04 -18.59
C VAL A 55 -14.45 -38.37 -17.55
N LEU A 56 -14.43 -37.04 -17.55
CA LEU A 56 -15.19 -36.15 -16.70
C LEU A 56 -16.42 -35.67 -17.46
N LYS A 57 -17.55 -35.59 -16.78
CA LYS A 57 -18.78 -35.03 -17.32
C LYS A 57 -19.42 -34.09 -16.31
N THR A 58 -19.73 -32.88 -16.75
CA THR A 58 -20.55 -31.94 -15.99
C THR A 58 -21.98 -31.96 -16.54
N ALA A 59 -22.97 -32.05 -15.66
CA ALA A 59 -24.36 -31.87 -16.04
C ALA A 59 -24.66 -30.38 -16.33
N ALA A 60 -25.90 -30.08 -16.71
CA ALA A 60 -26.38 -28.71 -16.79
C ALA A 60 -26.19 -28.01 -15.44
N GLY A 61 -25.71 -26.76 -15.43
CA GLY A 61 -25.43 -26.01 -14.21
C GLY A 61 -24.23 -26.48 -13.39
N SER A 62 -23.56 -27.56 -13.80
CA SER A 62 -22.45 -28.14 -13.04
C SER A 62 -21.11 -27.61 -13.52
N ARG A 63 -20.16 -27.42 -12.61
CA ARG A 63 -18.81 -26.92 -12.91
C ARG A 63 -17.79 -27.72 -12.12
N VAL A 64 -16.61 -27.90 -12.67
CA VAL A 64 -15.50 -28.53 -11.93
C VAL A 64 -14.20 -27.83 -12.28
N ALA A 65 -13.41 -27.52 -11.26
CA ALA A 65 -12.03 -27.07 -11.43
C ALA A 65 -11.09 -28.20 -11.02
N LEU A 66 -10.02 -28.41 -11.78
CA LEU A 66 -8.99 -29.40 -11.48
C LEU A 66 -7.59 -28.84 -11.74
N GLN A 67 -6.63 -29.34 -10.97
CA GLN A 67 -5.21 -29.07 -11.17
C GLN A 67 -4.53 -30.36 -11.65
N LEU A 68 -3.94 -30.32 -12.84
CA LEU A 68 -3.22 -31.45 -13.42
C LEU A 68 -1.86 -31.67 -12.76
N ALA A 69 -1.34 -32.90 -12.82
CA ALA A 69 -0.04 -33.29 -12.28
C ALA A 69 1.14 -32.55 -12.93
N ASN A 70 0.97 -32.03 -14.16
CA ASN A 70 1.94 -31.18 -14.84
C ASN A 70 1.89 -29.69 -14.39
N GLY A 71 0.97 -29.36 -13.48
CA GLY A 71 0.75 -28.02 -12.95
C GLY A 71 -0.17 -27.14 -13.80
N SER A 72 -0.75 -27.66 -14.89
CA SER A 72 -1.78 -26.96 -15.67
C SER A 72 -3.11 -26.97 -14.91
N GLN A 73 -3.90 -25.92 -15.08
CA GLN A 73 -5.19 -25.76 -14.42
C GLN A 73 -6.31 -25.78 -15.46
N ILE A 74 -7.41 -26.44 -15.12
CA ILE A 74 -8.56 -26.58 -16.02
C ILE A 74 -9.83 -26.30 -15.23
N LYS A 75 -10.74 -25.52 -15.82
CA LYS A 75 -12.10 -25.33 -15.34
C LYS A 75 -13.08 -25.77 -16.43
N LEU A 76 -13.96 -26.70 -16.09
CA LEU A 76 -15.03 -27.17 -16.96
C LEU A 76 -16.31 -26.47 -16.55
N ASN A 77 -17.00 -25.89 -17.52
CA ASN A 77 -18.32 -25.29 -17.34
C ASN A 77 -19.43 -26.34 -17.55
N ALA A 78 -20.70 -25.91 -17.57
CA ALA A 78 -21.85 -26.78 -17.68
C ALA A 78 -21.90 -27.55 -19.01
N ASN A 79 -22.49 -28.76 -18.97
CA ASN A 79 -22.67 -29.64 -20.13
C ASN A 79 -21.37 -30.01 -20.85
N CYS A 80 -20.27 -30.07 -20.11
CA CYS A 80 -18.95 -30.37 -20.63
C CYS A 80 -18.62 -31.85 -20.46
N GLU A 81 -17.90 -32.41 -21.42
CA GLU A 81 -17.34 -33.76 -21.33
C GLU A 81 -15.88 -33.74 -21.79
N LEU A 82 -14.97 -34.11 -20.89
CA LEU A 82 -13.52 -33.98 -21.04
C LEU A 82 -12.84 -35.31 -20.70
N GLU A 83 -11.95 -35.79 -21.56
CA GLU A 83 -11.09 -36.94 -21.31
C GLU A 83 -9.64 -36.50 -21.05
N LEU A 84 -9.07 -36.96 -19.93
CA LEU A 84 -7.66 -36.77 -19.57
C LEU A 84 -6.77 -37.82 -20.28
N LYS A 85 -6.73 -37.77 -21.62
CA LYS A 85 -6.18 -38.82 -22.48
C LYS A 85 -4.73 -39.20 -22.17
N LYS A 86 -3.87 -38.21 -21.91
CA LYS A 86 -2.46 -38.44 -21.49
C LYS A 86 -2.00 -37.27 -20.65
N ILE A 87 -1.40 -37.49 -19.49
CA ILE A 87 -0.82 -36.43 -18.64
C ILE A 87 0.50 -36.95 -18.05
N ALA A 88 1.58 -36.18 -18.22
CA ALA A 88 2.91 -36.51 -17.70
C ALA A 88 3.29 -35.55 -16.55
N PRO A 89 3.79 -36.06 -15.40
CA PRO A 89 4.13 -35.23 -14.25
C PRO A 89 5.32 -34.31 -14.53
N ARG A 90 5.34 -33.16 -13.84
CA ARG A 90 6.25 -32.03 -14.11
C ARG A 90 7.75 -32.37 -14.08
N GLU A 91 8.18 -33.35 -13.28
CA GLU A 91 9.58 -33.74 -13.11
C GLU A 91 10.13 -34.58 -14.28
N SER A 92 9.27 -35.12 -15.15
CA SER A 92 9.64 -36.04 -16.23
C SER A 92 9.93 -35.37 -17.58
N VAL A 93 9.87 -34.03 -17.67
CA VAL A 93 9.97 -33.28 -18.93
C VAL A 93 11.30 -32.53 -19.02
N THR A 94 12.34 -33.18 -19.55
CA THR A 94 13.48 -32.48 -20.18
C THR A 94 13.10 -32.23 -21.65
N PRO A 95 12.99 -30.97 -22.12
CA PRO A 95 12.51 -30.71 -23.46
C PRO A 95 13.63 -30.89 -24.49
N ALA A 96 13.62 -32.02 -25.22
CA ALA A 96 14.23 -32.09 -26.55
C ALA A 96 13.20 -31.66 -27.61
N ALA A 97 13.64 -30.90 -28.61
CA ALA A 97 12.78 -30.21 -29.60
C ALA A 97 11.83 -31.13 -30.42
N ASN A 98 12.05 -32.46 -30.40
CA ASN A 98 11.30 -33.45 -31.18
C ASN A 98 10.61 -34.54 -30.33
N THR A 99 10.34 -34.30 -29.06
CA THR A 99 9.62 -35.29 -28.21
C THR A 99 8.11 -35.21 -28.46
N PRO A 100 7.40 -36.32 -28.74
CA PRO A 100 5.95 -36.29 -28.96
C PRO A 100 5.20 -35.75 -27.73
N LEU A 101 4.16 -34.93 -27.97
CA LEU A 101 3.35 -34.28 -26.95
C LEU A 101 2.87 -35.32 -25.91
N GLN A 102 3.29 -35.14 -24.65
CA GLN A 102 2.97 -36.07 -23.56
C GLN A 102 1.71 -35.69 -22.77
N ASN A 103 1.12 -34.52 -23.04
CA ASN A 103 -0.09 -34.05 -22.36
C ASN A 103 -1.20 -33.77 -23.38
N ILE A 104 -2.23 -34.61 -23.41
CA ILE A 104 -3.33 -34.54 -24.37
C ILE A 104 -4.65 -34.59 -23.59
N LEU A 105 -5.52 -33.64 -23.90
CA LEU A 105 -6.89 -33.54 -23.43
C LEU A 105 -7.83 -33.71 -24.62
N ARG A 106 -9.00 -34.30 -24.41
CA ARG A 106 -10.03 -34.36 -25.44
C ARG A 106 -11.35 -33.79 -24.92
N VAL A 107 -11.84 -32.74 -25.58
CA VAL A 107 -13.13 -32.09 -25.31
C VAL A 107 -14.14 -32.61 -26.30
N PHE A 108 -15.16 -33.31 -25.81
CA PHE A 108 -16.25 -33.81 -26.65
C PHE A 108 -17.30 -32.73 -26.90
N LYS A 109 -17.63 -31.94 -25.87
CA LYS A 109 -18.61 -30.85 -25.92
C LYS A 109 -18.45 -29.93 -24.71
N GLY A 110 -19.06 -28.74 -24.78
CA GLY A 110 -19.09 -27.77 -23.70
C GLY A 110 -17.91 -26.81 -23.75
N GLU A 111 -17.73 -26.06 -22.66
CA GLU A 111 -16.75 -25.00 -22.55
C GLU A 111 -15.74 -25.30 -21.45
N ILE A 112 -14.46 -25.14 -21.79
CA ILE A 112 -13.36 -25.29 -20.85
C ILE A 112 -12.44 -24.07 -20.88
N TRP A 113 -12.04 -23.64 -19.69
CA TRP A 113 -10.91 -22.73 -19.53
C TRP A 113 -9.67 -23.54 -19.15
N VAL A 114 -8.55 -23.22 -19.78
CA VAL A 114 -7.29 -23.93 -19.60
C VAL A 114 -6.16 -22.93 -19.40
N ARG A 115 -5.33 -23.17 -18.39
CA ARG A 115 -4.08 -22.46 -18.15
C ARG A 115 -2.92 -23.44 -18.10
N SER A 116 -2.03 -23.35 -19.09
CA SER A 116 -0.79 -24.14 -19.14
C SER A 116 0.39 -23.37 -18.52
N ASN A 117 1.15 -24.03 -17.64
CA ASN A 117 2.32 -23.45 -16.95
C ASN A 117 3.66 -23.69 -17.71
N GLY A 118 3.65 -23.55 -19.04
CA GLY A 118 4.83 -23.72 -19.90
C GLY A 118 5.13 -25.15 -20.33
N VAL A 119 4.32 -26.12 -19.89
CA VAL A 119 4.38 -27.51 -20.35
C VAL A 119 3.52 -27.64 -21.63
N PRO A 120 4.04 -28.23 -22.73
CA PRO A 120 3.25 -28.44 -23.94
C PRO A 120 1.99 -29.25 -23.65
N LEU A 121 0.84 -28.72 -24.08
CA LEU A 121 -0.49 -29.30 -23.87
C LEU A 121 -1.24 -29.28 -25.20
N GLU A 122 -1.91 -30.37 -25.54
CA GLU A 122 -2.76 -30.45 -26.72
C GLU A 122 -4.22 -30.65 -26.30
N VAL A 123 -5.12 -29.86 -26.86
CA VAL A 123 -6.57 -30.03 -26.66
C VAL A 123 -7.21 -30.42 -27.98
N GLN A 124 -7.72 -31.64 -28.01
CA GLN A 124 -8.39 -32.23 -29.17
C GLN A 124 -9.90 -32.06 -29.06
N SER A 125 -10.56 -31.67 -30.15
CA SER A 125 -12.02 -31.71 -30.28
C SER A 125 -12.41 -32.18 -31.68
N MET A 126 -13.69 -32.41 -31.94
CA MET A 126 -14.17 -32.94 -33.22
C MET A 126 -13.85 -32.04 -34.43
N PRO A 127 -14.05 -30.69 -34.38
CA PRO A 127 -13.73 -29.84 -35.52
C PRO A 127 -12.27 -29.37 -35.57
N VAL A 128 -11.49 -29.47 -34.49
CA VAL A 128 -10.17 -28.81 -34.36
C VAL A 128 -9.25 -29.41 -33.30
N VAL A 129 -7.95 -29.18 -33.46
CA VAL A 129 -6.91 -29.38 -32.45
C VAL A 129 -6.28 -28.03 -32.10
N ALA A 130 -6.10 -27.81 -30.79
CA ALA A 130 -5.41 -26.64 -30.25
C ALA A 130 -4.09 -27.10 -29.59
N THR A 131 -2.95 -26.68 -30.15
CA THR A 131 -1.62 -26.99 -29.61
C THR A 131 -1.08 -25.80 -28.84
N ILE A 132 -0.63 -26.04 -27.60
CA ILE A 132 -0.41 -24.97 -26.62
C ILE A 132 0.97 -25.07 -25.95
N ARG A 133 1.63 -23.92 -25.76
CA ARG A 133 2.87 -23.80 -24.97
C ARG A 133 2.82 -22.57 -24.07
N GLY A 134 2.50 -22.77 -22.78
CA GLY A 134 2.51 -21.69 -21.79
C GLY A 134 1.49 -20.59 -22.11
N THR A 135 0.22 -20.95 -22.13
CA THR A 135 -0.86 -20.12 -22.69
C THR A 135 -2.12 -20.31 -21.86
N GLU A 136 -2.96 -19.27 -21.81
CA GLU A 136 -4.27 -19.27 -21.19
C GLU A 136 -5.33 -19.00 -22.26
N PHE A 137 -6.36 -19.83 -22.32
CA PHE A 137 -7.40 -19.71 -23.34
C PHE A 137 -8.72 -20.34 -22.87
N ASN A 138 -9.78 -19.96 -23.56
CA ASN A 138 -11.10 -20.56 -23.44
C ASN A 138 -11.44 -21.28 -24.75
N LEU A 139 -11.85 -22.54 -24.66
CA LEU A 139 -12.30 -23.35 -25.78
C LEU A 139 -13.74 -23.80 -25.54
N ALA A 140 -14.65 -23.37 -26.41
CA ALA A 140 -16.06 -23.76 -26.41
C ALA A 140 -16.37 -24.61 -27.65
N VAL A 141 -16.98 -25.78 -27.44
CA VAL A 141 -17.47 -26.65 -28.51
C VAL A 141 -19.00 -26.73 -28.42
N GLY A 142 -19.67 -26.09 -29.37
CA GLY A 142 -21.13 -26.03 -29.45
C GLY A 142 -21.78 -27.34 -29.90
N ALA A 143 -23.09 -27.48 -29.65
CA ALA A 143 -23.88 -28.63 -30.11
C ALA A 143 -24.01 -28.70 -31.65
N ASP A 144 -23.79 -27.57 -32.31
CA ASP A 144 -23.68 -27.39 -33.76
C ASP A 144 -22.31 -27.81 -34.33
N GLN A 145 -21.43 -28.39 -33.50
CA GLN A 145 -20.05 -28.76 -33.82
C GLN A 145 -19.19 -27.59 -34.30
N VAL A 146 -19.51 -26.37 -33.86
CA VAL A 146 -18.65 -25.21 -34.02
C VAL A 146 -17.75 -25.09 -32.78
N ALA A 147 -16.44 -25.07 -33.00
CA ALA A 147 -15.47 -24.73 -31.97
C ALA A 147 -15.13 -23.24 -32.03
N ARG A 148 -15.12 -22.60 -30.87
CA ARG A 148 -14.68 -21.21 -30.69
C ARG A 148 -13.54 -21.20 -29.69
N LEU A 149 -12.41 -20.62 -30.08
CA LEU A 149 -11.22 -20.47 -29.26
C LEU A 149 -10.98 -18.98 -29.01
N ALA A 150 -10.90 -18.56 -27.75
CA ALA A 150 -10.46 -17.22 -27.36
C ALA A 150 -9.18 -17.32 -26.53
N VAL A 151 -8.10 -16.67 -26.96
CA VAL A 151 -6.81 -16.71 -26.26
C VAL A 151 -6.66 -15.50 -25.36
N LEU A 152 -6.39 -15.73 -24.08
CA LEU A 152 -6.25 -14.68 -23.06
C LEU A 152 -4.80 -14.27 -22.87
N ASP A 153 -3.88 -15.22 -22.91
CA ASP A 153 -2.44 -14.98 -22.80
C ASP A 153 -1.68 -16.06 -23.58
N GLY A 154 -0.59 -15.70 -24.26
CA GLY A 154 0.22 -16.58 -25.10
C GLY A 154 -0.26 -16.72 -26.54
N MET A 155 0.02 -17.88 -27.16
CA MET A 155 -0.28 -18.14 -28.56
C MET A 155 -0.74 -19.60 -28.75
N VAL A 156 -1.86 -19.80 -29.44
CA VAL A 156 -2.43 -21.13 -29.73
C VAL A 156 -2.45 -21.34 -31.24
N GLU A 157 -1.87 -22.46 -31.67
CA GLU A 157 -2.07 -22.94 -33.03
C GLU A 157 -3.40 -23.69 -33.11
N PHE A 158 -4.36 -23.11 -33.82
CA PHE A 158 -5.71 -23.64 -33.98
C PHE A 158 -5.88 -24.20 -35.38
N HIS A 159 -5.94 -25.53 -35.50
CA HIS A 159 -5.86 -26.18 -36.80
C HIS A 159 -6.83 -27.35 -36.95
N ASN A 160 -7.15 -27.65 -38.21
CA ASN A 160 -7.86 -28.85 -38.64
C ASN A 160 -7.33 -29.28 -40.03
N PRO A 161 -7.82 -30.39 -40.62
CA PRO A 161 -7.35 -30.83 -41.95
C PRO A 161 -7.55 -29.82 -43.09
N GLN A 162 -8.41 -28.81 -42.93
CA GLN A 162 -8.75 -27.81 -43.92
C GLN A 162 -7.88 -26.55 -43.83
N GLY A 163 -7.18 -26.33 -42.70
CA GLY A 163 -6.25 -25.22 -42.53
C GLY A 163 -5.85 -24.98 -41.07
N SER A 164 -4.97 -24.00 -40.86
CA SER A 164 -4.54 -23.55 -39.53
C SER A 164 -4.56 -22.04 -39.41
N VAL A 165 -4.82 -21.54 -38.20
CA VAL A 165 -4.72 -20.13 -37.85
C VAL A 165 -3.99 -20.00 -36.52
N MET A 166 -3.08 -19.04 -36.44
CA MET A 166 -2.43 -18.70 -35.18
C MET A 166 -3.28 -17.67 -34.45
N VAL A 167 -3.67 -17.98 -33.23
CA VAL A 167 -4.49 -17.12 -32.37
C VAL A 167 -3.61 -16.60 -31.24
N ALA A 168 -3.29 -15.31 -31.29
CA ALA A 168 -2.51 -14.62 -30.26
C ALA A 168 -3.40 -14.17 -29.10
N ALA A 169 -2.77 -13.72 -28.00
CA ALA A 169 -3.47 -13.09 -26.89
C ALA A 169 -4.45 -12.01 -27.38
N ASN A 170 -5.64 -11.99 -26.80
CA ASN A 170 -6.77 -11.13 -27.14
C ASN A 170 -7.38 -11.38 -28.53
N GLU A 171 -7.00 -12.46 -29.22
CA GLU A 171 -7.65 -12.87 -30.46
C GLU A 171 -8.60 -14.04 -30.24
N GLN A 172 -9.59 -14.15 -31.11
CA GLN A 172 -10.49 -15.30 -31.18
C GLN A 172 -10.43 -15.93 -32.57
N ALA A 173 -10.62 -17.24 -32.64
CA ALA A 173 -10.89 -17.94 -33.89
C ALA A 173 -12.09 -18.88 -33.75
N THR A 174 -12.75 -19.14 -34.87
CA THR A 174 -13.81 -20.13 -34.96
C THR A 174 -13.53 -21.13 -36.06
N ALA A 175 -14.05 -22.34 -35.88
CA ALA A 175 -13.92 -23.43 -36.84
C ALA A 175 -15.15 -24.33 -36.77
N LYS A 176 -15.66 -24.68 -37.93
CA LYS A 176 -16.78 -25.60 -38.12
C LYS A 176 -16.29 -26.85 -38.84
N VAL A 177 -16.97 -27.97 -38.63
CA VAL A 177 -16.66 -29.22 -39.35
C VAL A 177 -16.74 -28.98 -40.86
N GLY A 178 -15.61 -29.23 -41.55
CA GLY A 178 -15.48 -29.08 -43.00
C GLY A 178 -15.00 -27.71 -43.48
N GLU A 179 -14.80 -26.73 -42.59
CA GLU A 179 -14.33 -25.38 -42.93
C GLU A 179 -12.95 -25.09 -42.31
N ALA A 180 -12.14 -24.24 -42.94
CA ALA A 180 -10.87 -23.81 -42.38
C ALA A 180 -11.10 -22.85 -41.19
N PRO A 181 -10.29 -22.94 -40.11
CA PRO A 181 -10.36 -22.01 -39.00
C PRO A 181 -10.11 -20.56 -39.46
N HIS A 182 -10.87 -19.60 -38.95
CA HIS A 182 -10.68 -18.19 -39.26
C HIS A 182 -10.78 -17.31 -38.00
N LYS A 183 -10.06 -16.18 -37.98
CA LYS A 183 -10.13 -15.22 -36.89
C LYS A 183 -11.49 -14.54 -36.85
N THR A 184 -12.00 -14.32 -35.65
CA THR A 184 -13.27 -13.62 -35.42
C THR A 184 -12.99 -12.49 -34.43
N VAL A 185 -13.61 -11.32 -34.64
CA VAL A 185 -13.40 -10.15 -33.78
C VAL A 185 -14.14 -10.37 -32.46
N LEU A 186 -13.40 -10.37 -31.34
CA LEU A 186 -13.95 -10.40 -29.98
C LEU A 186 -13.62 -9.07 -29.27
N LEU A 187 -14.53 -8.67 -28.38
CA LEU A 187 -14.42 -7.57 -27.43
C LEU A 187 -13.02 -7.48 -26.78
N ASP A 188 -12.45 -6.28 -26.79
CA ASP A 188 -11.15 -5.97 -26.19
C ASP A 188 -11.20 -6.13 -24.65
N PRO A 189 -10.36 -6.98 -24.03
CA PRO A 189 -10.25 -7.08 -22.58
C PRO A 189 -9.88 -5.74 -21.90
N LEU A 190 -9.26 -4.80 -22.62
CA LEU A 190 -9.00 -3.43 -22.16
C LEU A 190 -10.30 -2.62 -21.92
N ASP A 191 -11.42 -3.08 -22.47
CA ASP A 191 -12.75 -2.49 -22.36
C ASP A 191 -13.67 -3.30 -21.43
N ALA A 192 -13.15 -4.30 -20.70
CA ALA A 192 -13.93 -5.00 -19.68
C ALA A 192 -13.68 -4.37 -18.30
N VAL A 193 -14.72 -3.85 -17.68
CA VAL A 193 -14.64 -3.31 -16.31
C VAL A 193 -14.42 -4.50 -15.35
N GLN A 194 -13.16 -4.73 -14.91
CA GLN A 194 -12.76 -5.97 -14.24
C GLN A 194 -13.51 -6.30 -12.93
N TRP A 195 -14.16 -5.34 -12.29
CA TRP A 195 -14.97 -5.55 -11.07
C TRP A 195 -16.45 -5.75 -11.33
N SER A 196 -16.92 -5.60 -12.57
CA SER A 196 -18.28 -5.95 -12.97
C SER A 196 -18.33 -7.29 -13.71
N LEU A 197 -17.26 -8.10 -13.68
CA LEU A 197 -17.20 -9.43 -14.31
C LEU A 197 -18.30 -10.39 -13.84
N TYR A 198 -19.01 -10.04 -12.76
CA TYR A 198 -20.29 -10.62 -12.39
C TYR A 198 -21.43 -9.70 -12.85
N TYR A 199 -22.25 -10.15 -13.80
CA TYR A 199 -23.56 -9.55 -14.04
C TYR A 199 -24.38 -9.75 -12.76
N PRO A 200 -24.71 -8.68 -12.01
CA PRO A 200 -25.67 -8.83 -10.93
C PRO A 200 -26.96 -9.32 -11.58
N GLY A 201 -27.34 -10.56 -11.31
CA GLY A 201 -28.62 -11.08 -11.76
C GLY A 201 -29.72 -10.16 -11.24
N LEU A 202 -30.79 -9.95 -12.00
CA LEU A 202 -31.97 -9.22 -11.49
C LEU A 202 -32.36 -9.81 -10.13
N VAL A 203 -32.28 -8.99 -9.07
CA VAL A 203 -32.20 -9.49 -7.69
C VAL A 203 -33.57 -9.53 -7.02
N SER A 204 -34.45 -8.57 -7.30
CA SER A 204 -35.74 -8.52 -6.60
C SER A 204 -36.86 -9.13 -7.44
N HIS A 205 -37.46 -10.21 -6.95
CA HIS A 205 -38.74 -10.74 -7.43
C HIS A 205 -39.89 -9.73 -7.24
N ARG A 206 -39.74 -8.70 -6.38
CA ARG A 206 -40.68 -7.59 -6.28
C ARG A 206 -40.77 -6.81 -7.59
N ASP A 207 -39.68 -6.72 -8.33
CA ASP A 207 -39.70 -6.08 -9.66
C ASP A 207 -40.50 -6.90 -10.67
N TYR A 208 -40.48 -8.24 -10.56
CA TYR A 208 -41.34 -9.10 -11.37
C TYR A 208 -42.82 -8.88 -11.04
N ALA A 209 -43.17 -8.76 -9.76
CA ALA A 209 -44.54 -8.44 -9.33
C ALA A 209 -45.01 -7.05 -9.78
N LEU A 210 -44.14 -6.03 -9.68
CA LEU A 210 -44.41 -4.64 -10.08
C LEU A 210 -44.49 -4.46 -11.61
N SER A 211 -43.74 -5.25 -12.38
CA SER A 211 -43.69 -5.18 -13.86
C SER A 211 -44.89 -5.78 -14.58
N SER A 212 -45.84 -6.40 -13.85
CA SER A 212 -46.93 -7.14 -14.47
C SER A 212 -47.99 -6.26 -15.13
N GLY A 213 -48.20 -5.01 -14.69
CA GLY A 213 -49.07 -4.01 -15.34
C GLY A 213 -50.52 -4.42 -15.65
N GLU A 214 -50.94 -5.64 -15.32
CA GLU A 214 -52.26 -6.17 -15.63
C GLU A 214 -53.28 -5.60 -14.63
N ALA A 215 -54.23 -4.81 -15.15
CA ALA A 215 -55.45 -4.48 -14.44
C ALA A 215 -56.10 -5.79 -13.93
N PRO A 216 -56.71 -5.81 -12.73
CA PRO A 216 -57.35 -7.01 -12.22
C PRO A 216 -58.38 -7.50 -13.25
N PRO A 217 -58.30 -8.77 -13.71
CA PRO A 217 -59.26 -9.25 -14.68
C PRO A 217 -60.66 -9.27 -14.04
N ALA A 218 -61.63 -8.89 -14.85
CA ALA A 218 -63.02 -8.76 -14.43
C ALA A 218 -63.59 -10.09 -13.88
N LYS A 219 -64.12 -10.04 -12.66
CA LYS A 219 -65.22 -10.87 -12.10
C LYS A 219 -65.28 -12.37 -12.40
N ASP A 220 -64.18 -13.08 -12.66
CA ASP A 220 -64.19 -14.55 -12.72
C ASP A 220 -63.64 -15.20 -11.43
N ARG A 221 -64.46 -16.06 -10.80
CA ARG A 221 -64.15 -16.72 -9.52
C ARG A 221 -63.00 -17.73 -9.62
N SER A 222 -62.66 -18.19 -10.82
CA SER A 222 -61.55 -19.13 -11.06
C SER A 222 -60.16 -18.48 -10.91
N GLN A 223 -60.02 -17.20 -11.25
CA GLN A 223 -58.74 -16.46 -11.20
C GLN A 223 -58.36 -16.01 -9.78
N ASN A 224 -59.33 -15.84 -8.87
CA ASN A 224 -59.08 -15.42 -7.49
C ASN A 224 -58.33 -16.46 -6.64
N ARG A 225 -58.42 -17.76 -6.98
CA ARG A 225 -57.62 -18.81 -6.31
C ARG A 225 -56.18 -18.83 -6.82
N SER A 226 -55.98 -18.63 -8.12
CA SER A 226 -54.67 -18.62 -8.77
C SER A 226 -53.81 -17.45 -8.29
N ALA A 227 -54.40 -16.26 -8.15
CA ALA A 227 -53.70 -15.07 -7.67
C ALA A 227 -53.21 -15.18 -6.21
N GLY A 228 -53.99 -15.83 -5.33
CA GLY A 228 -53.57 -16.10 -3.94
C GLY A 228 -52.44 -17.12 -3.83
N SER A 229 -52.44 -18.16 -4.69
CA SER A 229 -51.37 -19.16 -4.78
C SER A 229 -50.08 -18.56 -5.36
N ASP A 230 -50.18 -17.68 -6.37
CA ASP A 230 -49.02 -16.97 -6.94
C ASP A 230 -48.32 -16.11 -5.88
N GLN A 231 -49.08 -15.32 -5.11
CA GLN A 231 -48.50 -14.45 -4.09
C GLN A 231 -47.82 -15.25 -2.96
N GLN A 232 -48.44 -16.36 -2.54
CA GLN A 232 -47.84 -17.28 -1.57
C GLN A 232 -46.55 -17.93 -2.12
N ALA A 233 -46.54 -18.36 -3.38
CA ALA A 233 -45.38 -18.93 -4.04
C ALA A 233 -44.21 -17.95 -4.14
N TRP A 234 -44.48 -16.69 -4.50
CA TRP A 234 -43.46 -15.62 -4.51
C TRP A 234 -42.94 -15.30 -3.10
N THR A 235 -43.80 -15.36 -2.07
CA THR A 235 -43.38 -15.18 -0.66
C THR A 235 -42.51 -16.35 -0.17
N LEU A 236 -42.80 -17.58 -0.60
CA LEU A 236 -41.95 -18.74 -0.31
C LEU A 236 -40.59 -18.63 -1.02
N LEU A 237 -40.60 -18.11 -2.26
CA LEU A 237 -39.38 -17.85 -3.01
C LEU A 237 -38.52 -16.76 -2.35
N GLU A 238 -39.15 -15.72 -1.77
CA GLU A 238 -38.52 -14.70 -0.91
C GLU A 238 -37.87 -15.31 0.32
N ALA A 239 -38.58 -16.21 1.01
CA ALA A 239 -38.10 -16.86 2.22
C ALA A 239 -36.96 -17.86 1.97
N GLY A 240 -36.59 -18.09 0.71
CA GLY A 240 -35.54 -19.03 0.31
C GLY A 240 -36.00 -20.49 0.27
N ASP A 241 -37.29 -20.77 0.48
CA ASP A 241 -37.87 -22.11 0.29
C ASP A 241 -38.24 -22.32 -1.18
N VAL A 242 -37.20 -22.36 -2.02
CA VAL A 242 -37.33 -22.44 -3.49
C VAL A 242 -38.07 -23.71 -3.93
N GLY A 243 -37.92 -24.81 -3.17
CA GLY A 243 -38.59 -26.08 -3.44
C GLY A 243 -40.11 -25.98 -3.23
N ALA A 244 -40.54 -25.43 -2.09
CA ALA A 244 -41.95 -25.20 -1.81
C ALA A 244 -42.55 -24.17 -2.79
N ALA A 245 -41.81 -23.10 -3.09
CA ALA A 245 -42.22 -22.11 -4.09
C ALA A 245 -42.45 -22.73 -5.47
N LEU A 246 -41.54 -23.58 -5.94
CA LEU A 246 -41.68 -24.30 -7.21
C LEU A 246 -42.91 -25.21 -7.22
N ALA A 247 -43.19 -25.89 -6.11
CA ALA A 247 -44.38 -26.73 -5.97
C ALA A 247 -45.66 -25.90 -6.05
N GLU A 248 -45.71 -24.75 -5.38
CA GLU A 248 -46.85 -23.83 -5.43
C GLU A 248 -47.05 -23.20 -6.81
N PHE A 249 -45.99 -22.71 -7.47
CA PHE A 249 -46.11 -22.17 -8.84
C PHE A 249 -46.69 -23.18 -9.84
N ARG A 250 -46.40 -24.47 -9.65
CA ARG A 250 -46.93 -25.55 -10.51
C ARG A 250 -48.38 -25.93 -10.20
N GLN A 251 -48.93 -25.51 -9.06
CA GLN A 251 -50.33 -25.78 -8.69
C GLN A 251 -51.32 -24.83 -9.37
N ALA A 252 -50.89 -23.66 -9.86
CA ALA A 252 -51.72 -22.72 -10.59
C ALA A 252 -52.30 -23.35 -11.87
N ARG A 253 -53.64 -23.49 -11.95
CA ARG A 253 -54.35 -24.01 -13.12
C ARG A 253 -55.50 -23.08 -13.54
N PRO A 254 -55.45 -22.47 -14.74
CA PRO A 254 -54.32 -22.45 -15.67
C PRO A 254 -53.11 -21.68 -15.10
N PRO A 255 -51.85 -22.01 -15.48
CA PRO A 255 -50.69 -21.20 -15.16
C PRO A 255 -50.90 -19.77 -15.64
N THR A 256 -50.69 -18.81 -14.76
CA THR A 256 -50.62 -17.36 -15.03
C THR A 256 -49.25 -17.00 -15.59
N LEU A 257 -49.09 -15.79 -16.15
CA LEU A 257 -47.77 -15.29 -16.55
C LEU A 257 -46.81 -15.31 -15.35
N MET A 258 -47.30 -14.94 -14.16
CA MET A 258 -46.49 -14.87 -12.95
C MET A 258 -46.11 -16.22 -12.36
N SER A 259 -46.99 -17.22 -12.36
CA SER A 259 -46.60 -18.60 -11.98
C SER A 259 -45.65 -19.23 -13.00
N SER A 260 -45.79 -18.91 -14.29
CA SER A 260 -44.91 -19.46 -15.33
C SER A 260 -43.49 -18.87 -15.23
N VAL A 261 -43.39 -17.54 -15.08
CA VAL A 261 -42.15 -16.80 -14.79
C VAL A 261 -41.55 -17.23 -13.44
N GLY A 262 -42.38 -17.41 -12.42
CA GLY A 262 -41.97 -17.89 -11.10
C GLY A 262 -41.45 -19.33 -11.11
N THR A 263 -42.05 -20.21 -11.91
CA THR A 263 -41.59 -21.59 -12.14
C THR A 263 -40.18 -21.58 -12.74
N ALA A 264 -39.97 -20.78 -13.79
CA ALA A 264 -38.66 -20.61 -14.40
C ALA A 264 -37.63 -20.04 -13.42
N GLU A 265 -37.99 -19.04 -12.62
CA GLU A 265 -37.11 -18.44 -11.60
C GLU A 265 -36.75 -19.43 -10.48
N ALA A 266 -37.71 -20.22 -10.00
CA ALA A 266 -37.46 -21.22 -8.98
C ALA A 266 -36.58 -22.36 -9.50
N LEU A 267 -36.81 -22.81 -10.74
CA LEU A 267 -35.93 -23.78 -11.41
C LEU A 267 -34.52 -23.22 -11.62
N TYR A 268 -34.42 -21.92 -11.93
CA TYR A 268 -33.15 -21.21 -12.05
C TYR A 268 -32.40 -21.17 -10.71
N ARG A 269 -33.06 -20.81 -9.59
CA ARG A 269 -32.46 -20.76 -8.24
C ARG A 269 -32.08 -22.14 -7.69
N LEU A 270 -32.63 -23.21 -8.23
CA LEU A 270 -32.26 -24.61 -7.93
C LEU A 270 -31.15 -25.14 -8.86
N ASP A 271 -30.52 -24.28 -9.66
CA ASP A 271 -29.53 -24.63 -10.69
C ASP A 271 -30.04 -25.61 -11.77
N ARG A 272 -31.36 -25.73 -11.94
CA ARG A 272 -32.03 -26.60 -12.93
C ARG A 272 -32.22 -25.87 -14.26
N PHE A 273 -31.16 -25.27 -14.80
CA PHE A 273 -31.22 -24.35 -15.94
C PHE A 273 -31.88 -24.93 -17.21
N ALA A 274 -31.68 -26.22 -17.52
CA ALA A 274 -32.29 -26.84 -18.69
C ALA A 274 -33.82 -27.01 -18.57
N GLU A 275 -34.33 -27.09 -17.34
CA GLU A 275 -35.77 -27.05 -17.08
C GLU A 275 -36.27 -25.61 -17.02
N ALA A 276 -35.47 -24.69 -16.48
CA ALA A 276 -35.77 -23.26 -16.48
C ALA A 276 -35.89 -22.70 -17.91
N ASP A 277 -34.95 -23.01 -18.81
CA ASP A 277 -34.98 -22.59 -20.21
C ASP A 277 -36.23 -23.13 -20.93
N ARG A 278 -36.57 -24.41 -20.71
CA ARG A 278 -37.82 -24.99 -21.25
C ARG A 278 -39.05 -24.27 -20.71
N ALA A 279 -39.09 -23.98 -19.41
CA ALA A 279 -40.18 -23.23 -18.81
C ALA A 279 -40.26 -21.80 -19.38
N ILE A 280 -39.13 -21.15 -19.66
CA ILE A 280 -39.06 -19.84 -20.32
C ILE A 280 -39.63 -19.93 -21.74
N ASP A 281 -39.21 -20.91 -22.55
CA ASP A 281 -39.69 -21.11 -23.92
C ASP A 281 -41.20 -21.39 -23.96
N GLU A 282 -41.69 -22.25 -23.07
CA GLU A 282 -43.12 -22.53 -22.89
C GLU A 282 -43.89 -21.26 -22.50
N THR A 283 -43.31 -20.43 -21.62
CA THR A 283 -43.91 -19.16 -21.21
C THR A 283 -43.94 -18.15 -22.36
N GLN A 284 -42.89 -18.08 -23.19
CA GLN A 284 -42.85 -17.23 -24.38
C GLN A 284 -43.92 -17.63 -25.41
N GLN A 285 -44.10 -18.94 -25.63
CA GLN A 285 -45.13 -19.45 -26.54
C GLN A 285 -46.54 -19.15 -26.02
N ARG A 286 -46.76 -19.27 -24.71
CA ARG A 286 -48.04 -19.02 -24.05
C ARG A 286 -48.38 -17.53 -23.95
N TYR A 287 -47.37 -16.68 -23.76
CA TYR A 287 -47.49 -15.23 -23.58
C TYR A 287 -46.59 -14.45 -24.55
N PRO A 288 -46.82 -14.53 -25.87
CA PRO A 288 -45.88 -14.00 -26.88
C PRO A 288 -45.77 -12.47 -26.89
N ARG A 289 -46.74 -11.77 -26.30
CA ARG A 289 -46.76 -10.29 -26.18
C ARG A 289 -46.15 -9.78 -24.87
N ALA A 290 -45.87 -10.65 -23.89
CA ALA A 290 -45.28 -10.23 -22.62
C ALA A 290 -43.77 -10.03 -22.78
N ALA A 291 -43.21 -8.96 -22.20
CA ALA A 291 -41.76 -8.72 -22.20
C ALA A 291 -41.01 -9.59 -21.19
N LEU A 292 -41.64 -9.94 -20.06
CA LEU A 292 -41.01 -10.66 -18.95
C LEU A 292 -40.32 -12.00 -19.31
N PRO A 293 -40.91 -12.87 -20.14
CA PRO A 293 -40.25 -14.12 -20.53
C PRO A 293 -38.96 -13.89 -21.34
N TRP A 294 -38.90 -12.79 -22.10
CA TRP A 294 -37.69 -12.40 -22.84
C TRP A 294 -36.62 -11.80 -21.92
N VAL A 295 -37.03 -11.04 -20.90
CA VAL A 295 -36.13 -10.59 -19.83
C VAL A 295 -35.53 -11.79 -19.08
N GLN A 296 -36.31 -12.83 -18.79
CA GLN A 296 -35.79 -14.07 -18.18
C GLN A 296 -34.83 -14.83 -19.11
N ALA A 297 -35.14 -14.92 -20.40
CA ALA A 297 -34.23 -15.49 -21.39
C ALA A 297 -32.89 -14.73 -21.44
N ALA A 298 -32.95 -13.40 -21.46
CA ALA A 298 -31.76 -12.55 -21.44
C ALA A 298 -30.90 -12.80 -20.19
N ARG A 299 -31.53 -12.82 -18.99
CA ARG A 299 -30.84 -13.13 -17.74
C ARG A 299 -30.21 -14.53 -17.78
N SER A 300 -30.95 -15.56 -18.19
CA SER A 300 -30.44 -16.93 -18.33
C SER A 300 -29.23 -16.99 -19.27
N ALA A 301 -29.26 -16.26 -20.38
CA ALA A 301 -28.15 -16.17 -21.32
C ALA A 301 -26.91 -15.46 -20.71
N LEU A 302 -27.09 -14.36 -19.96
CA LEU A 302 -25.99 -13.63 -19.31
C LEU A 302 -25.25 -14.45 -18.25
N ILE A 303 -25.97 -15.17 -17.40
CA ILE A 303 -25.36 -16.06 -16.40
C ILE A 303 -24.52 -17.18 -17.04
N ARG A 304 -24.85 -17.55 -18.28
CA ARG A 304 -24.10 -18.52 -19.08
C ARG A 304 -23.03 -17.88 -19.98
N GLY A 305 -22.78 -16.58 -19.85
CA GLY A 305 -21.80 -15.84 -20.64
C GLY A 305 -22.20 -15.60 -22.10
N ARG A 306 -23.46 -15.85 -22.47
CA ARG A 306 -23.94 -15.74 -23.86
C ARG A 306 -24.48 -14.34 -24.15
N VAL A 307 -23.59 -13.35 -24.17
CA VAL A 307 -23.94 -11.94 -24.33
C VAL A 307 -24.75 -11.64 -25.61
N PRO A 308 -24.45 -12.20 -26.80
CA PRO A 308 -25.25 -11.93 -28.00
C PRO A 308 -26.68 -12.45 -27.90
N GLU A 309 -26.88 -13.66 -27.36
CA GLU A 309 -28.21 -14.22 -27.10
C GLU A 309 -28.99 -13.36 -26.11
N ALA A 310 -28.31 -12.85 -25.08
CA ALA A 310 -28.91 -11.94 -24.12
C ALA A 310 -29.34 -10.62 -24.75
N GLN A 311 -28.49 -9.99 -25.57
CA GLN A 311 -28.83 -8.75 -26.27
C GLN A 311 -30.04 -8.95 -27.18
N GLN A 312 -30.07 -10.03 -27.95
CA GLN A 312 -31.22 -10.35 -28.81
C GLN A 312 -32.52 -10.54 -27.99
N ALA A 313 -32.45 -11.23 -26.85
CA ALA A 313 -33.59 -11.39 -25.97
C ALA A 313 -34.04 -10.06 -25.34
N LEU A 314 -33.12 -9.15 -24.99
CA LEU A 314 -33.45 -7.80 -24.52
C LEU A 314 -34.09 -6.95 -25.62
N ASP A 315 -33.64 -7.05 -26.86
CA ASP A 315 -34.27 -6.36 -27.99
C ASP A 315 -35.71 -6.87 -28.19
N GLN A 316 -35.93 -8.18 -28.06
CA GLN A 316 -37.28 -8.75 -28.07
C GLN A 316 -38.14 -8.26 -26.89
N ALA A 317 -37.56 -8.13 -25.69
CA ALA A 317 -38.26 -7.59 -24.53
C ALA A 317 -38.67 -6.13 -24.76
N LEU A 318 -37.74 -5.28 -25.20
CA LEU A 318 -37.96 -3.85 -25.44
C LEU A 318 -38.86 -3.56 -26.63
N ALA A 319 -38.93 -4.45 -27.63
CA ALA A 319 -39.89 -4.35 -28.72
C ALA A 319 -41.35 -4.58 -28.25
N ARG A 320 -41.54 -5.32 -27.15
CA ARG A 320 -42.86 -5.61 -26.56
C ARG A 320 -43.22 -4.59 -25.49
N ASP A 321 -42.24 -4.16 -24.71
CA ASP A 321 -42.37 -3.11 -23.70
C ASP A 321 -41.15 -2.17 -23.73
N PRO A 322 -41.25 -1.03 -24.44
CA PRO A 322 -40.18 -0.03 -24.49
C PRO A 322 -39.83 0.58 -23.13
N HIS A 323 -40.72 0.47 -22.14
CA HIS A 323 -40.57 1.00 -20.78
C HIS A 323 -40.31 -0.12 -19.77
N SER A 324 -39.76 -1.26 -20.20
CA SER A 324 -39.40 -2.34 -19.28
C SER A 324 -38.17 -1.97 -18.44
N ALA A 325 -38.38 -1.62 -17.17
CA ALA A 325 -37.30 -1.29 -16.23
C ALA A 325 -36.25 -2.42 -16.10
N LEU A 326 -36.72 -3.67 -16.05
CA LEU A 326 -35.85 -4.85 -15.96
C LEU A 326 -35.00 -5.04 -17.23
N ALA A 327 -35.56 -4.81 -18.41
CA ALA A 327 -34.82 -4.94 -19.67
C ALA A 327 -33.75 -3.85 -19.80
N HIS A 328 -34.09 -2.58 -19.50
CA HIS A 328 -33.13 -1.48 -19.48
C HIS A 328 -32.03 -1.70 -18.43
N GLY A 329 -32.37 -2.22 -17.25
CA GLY A 329 -31.40 -2.55 -16.20
C GLY A 329 -30.43 -3.69 -16.58
N LEU A 330 -30.91 -4.74 -17.24
CA LEU A 330 -30.00 -5.77 -17.79
C LEU A 330 -29.12 -5.19 -18.89
N ARG A 331 -29.67 -4.29 -19.73
CA ARG A 331 -28.91 -3.63 -20.78
C ARG A 331 -27.82 -2.72 -20.23
N SER A 332 -28.08 -2.00 -19.14
CA SER A 332 -27.06 -1.20 -18.45
C SER A 332 -25.93 -2.06 -17.93
N ASN A 333 -26.22 -3.24 -17.37
CA ASN A 333 -25.19 -4.17 -16.88
C ASN A 333 -24.33 -4.72 -18.04
N ILE A 334 -24.93 -4.99 -19.20
CA ILE A 334 -24.17 -5.36 -20.41
C ILE A 334 -23.22 -4.24 -20.82
N PHE A 335 -23.72 -3.01 -20.94
CA PHE A 335 -22.89 -1.87 -21.33
C PHE A 335 -21.80 -1.57 -20.30
N LEU A 336 -22.09 -1.75 -19.00
CA LEU A 336 -21.14 -1.59 -17.92
C LEU A 336 -19.96 -2.56 -18.05
N VAL A 337 -20.26 -3.86 -18.27
CA VAL A 337 -19.22 -4.88 -18.49
C VAL A 337 -18.42 -4.63 -19.76
N GLN A 338 -19.01 -3.98 -20.76
CA GLN A 338 -18.35 -3.56 -22.01
C GLN A 338 -17.66 -2.19 -21.89
N ASN A 339 -17.56 -1.61 -20.68
CA ASN A 339 -16.99 -0.27 -20.41
C ASN A 339 -17.62 0.86 -21.24
N ARG A 340 -18.85 0.68 -21.71
CA ARG A 340 -19.64 1.70 -22.42
C ARG A 340 -20.39 2.55 -21.39
N LYS A 341 -19.64 3.31 -20.58
CA LYS A 341 -20.16 4.00 -19.38
C LYS A 341 -21.35 4.92 -19.65
N GLU A 342 -21.30 5.73 -20.71
CA GLU A 342 -22.41 6.63 -21.07
C GLU A 342 -23.68 5.85 -21.46
N GLN A 343 -23.54 4.80 -22.27
CA GLN A 343 -24.67 3.95 -22.66
C GLN A 343 -25.22 3.16 -21.46
N ALA A 344 -24.34 2.74 -20.55
CA ALA A 344 -24.72 2.10 -19.30
C ALA A 344 -25.55 3.05 -18.43
N ARG A 345 -25.13 4.32 -18.33
CA ARG A 345 -25.86 5.37 -17.58
C ARG A 345 -27.22 5.64 -18.19
N ASP A 346 -27.29 5.92 -19.49
CA ASP A 346 -28.57 6.15 -20.18
C ASP A 346 -29.54 4.97 -19.98
N ALA A 347 -29.04 3.73 -20.10
CA ALA A 347 -29.87 2.55 -19.86
C ALA A 347 -30.32 2.43 -18.38
N ALA A 348 -29.46 2.73 -17.41
CA ALA A 348 -29.81 2.68 -15.99
C ALA A 348 -30.81 3.78 -15.59
N GLU A 349 -30.62 5.00 -16.11
CA GLU A 349 -31.55 6.12 -15.92
C GLU A 349 -32.92 5.81 -16.53
N ARG A 350 -32.95 5.21 -17.73
CA ARG A 350 -34.21 4.72 -18.34
C ARG A 350 -34.87 3.63 -17.51
N ALA A 351 -34.10 2.75 -16.87
CA ALA A 351 -34.65 1.74 -15.97
C ALA A 351 -35.35 2.38 -14.77
N VAL A 352 -34.75 3.41 -14.18
CA VAL A 352 -35.34 4.17 -13.05
C VAL A 352 -36.55 4.99 -13.51
N ALA A 353 -36.49 5.64 -14.68
CA ALA A 353 -37.59 6.41 -15.24
C ALA A 353 -38.79 5.52 -15.61
N ALA A 354 -38.53 4.30 -16.10
CA ALA A 354 -39.53 3.29 -16.39
C ALA A 354 -40.28 2.83 -15.12
N ASN A 355 -39.57 2.68 -13.99
CA ASN A 355 -40.20 2.32 -12.72
C ASN A 355 -39.40 2.88 -11.53
N SER A 356 -39.87 4.01 -10.97
CA SER A 356 -39.25 4.68 -9.83
C SER A 356 -39.44 3.94 -8.49
N SER A 357 -40.21 2.86 -8.47
CA SER A 357 -40.38 1.97 -7.32
C SER A 357 -39.55 0.69 -7.44
N SER A 358 -38.68 0.58 -8.47
CA SER A 358 -37.87 -0.60 -8.70
C SER A 358 -36.54 -0.55 -7.92
N PRO A 359 -36.35 -1.37 -6.86
CA PRO A 359 -35.07 -1.46 -6.17
C PRO A 359 -33.94 -1.95 -7.09
N THR A 360 -34.22 -2.86 -8.04
CA THR A 360 -33.18 -3.33 -8.99
C THR A 360 -32.74 -2.23 -9.96
N ALA A 361 -33.64 -1.34 -10.39
CA ALA A 361 -33.25 -0.20 -11.24
C ALA A 361 -32.25 0.72 -10.52
N TYR A 362 -32.51 1.06 -9.26
CA TYR A 362 -31.58 1.85 -8.44
C TYR A 362 -30.28 1.12 -8.11
N LEU A 363 -30.31 -0.21 -7.94
CA LEU A 363 -29.08 -1.00 -7.79
C LEU A 363 -28.19 -0.94 -9.04
N ASN A 364 -28.79 -1.09 -10.22
CA ASN A 364 -28.05 -0.99 -11.48
C ASN A 364 -27.49 0.43 -11.69
N LEU A 365 -28.29 1.47 -11.37
CA LEU A 365 -27.80 2.85 -11.38
C LEU A 365 -26.62 3.03 -10.41
N SER A 366 -26.71 2.48 -9.20
CA SER A 366 -25.60 2.53 -8.23
C SER A 366 -24.31 1.95 -8.79
N LEU A 367 -24.36 0.78 -9.42
CA LEU A 367 -23.19 0.14 -10.03
C LEU A 367 -22.62 0.93 -11.21
N VAL A 368 -23.49 1.55 -12.02
CA VAL A 368 -23.07 2.39 -13.14
C VAL A 368 -22.42 3.69 -12.66
N GLU A 369 -23.01 4.34 -11.67
CA GLU A 369 -22.43 5.57 -11.08
C GLU A 369 -21.10 5.28 -10.38
N GLN A 370 -20.98 4.11 -9.73
CA GLN A 370 -19.71 3.64 -9.17
C GLN A 370 -18.64 3.49 -10.26
N ALA A 371 -19.01 2.99 -11.45
CA ALA A 371 -18.06 2.83 -12.56
C ALA A 371 -17.62 4.13 -13.20
N ASP A 372 -18.44 5.16 -13.07
CA ASP A 372 -18.10 6.52 -13.48
C ASP A 372 -17.45 7.33 -12.36
N PHE A 373 -16.97 6.66 -11.30
CA PHE A 373 -16.26 7.27 -10.16
C PHE A 373 -17.11 8.22 -9.30
N LYS A 374 -18.44 8.21 -9.49
CA LYS A 374 -19.38 9.06 -8.74
C LYS A 374 -19.91 8.32 -7.51
N LEU A 375 -19.04 8.08 -6.53
CA LEU A 375 -19.35 7.25 -5.37
C LEU A 375 -20.53 7.80 -4.53
N ASP A 376 -20.67 9.12 -4.38
CA ASP A 376 -21.80 9.71 -3.65
C ASP A 376 -23.14 9.48 -4.36
N ALA A 377 -23.18 9.63 -5.68
CA ALA A 377 -24.35 9.31 -6.49
C ALA A 377 -24.65 7.80 -6.43
N ALA A 378 -23.62 6.96 -6.48
CA ALA A 378 -23.75 5.51 -6.32
C ALA A 378 -24.34 5.14 -4.96
N LEU A 379 -23.88 5.77 -3.87
CA LEU A 379 -24.39 5.53 -2.52
C LEU A 379 -25.83 6.01 -2.37
N ALA A 380 -26.18 7.16 -2.95
CA ALA A 380 -27.55 7.66 -2.96
C ALA A 380 -28.51 6.69 -3.66
N ALA A 381 -28.12 6.15 -4.82
CA ALA A 381 -28.89 5.14 -5.54
C ALA A 381 -29.00 3.83 -4.73
N ALA A 382 -27.91 3.35 -4.11
CA ALA A 382 -27.95 2.15 -3.27
C ALA A 382 -28.90 2.33 -2.06
N ARG A 383 -28.85 3.48 -1.39
CA ARG A 383 -29.76 3.82 -0.29
C ARG A 383 -31.21 3.87 -0.73
N GLN A 384 -31.49 4.38 -1.92
CA GLN A 384 -32.84 4.38 -2.48
C GLN A 384 -33.33 2.95 -2.76
N ALA A 385 -32.46 2.07 -3.26
CA ALA A 385 -32.79 0.65 -3.40
C ALA A 385 -33.10 0.00 -2.03
N VAL A 386 -32.32 0.30 -0.99
CA VAL A 386 -32.58 -0.17 0.39
C VAL A 386 -33.86 0.44 0.97
N ALA A 387 -34.21 1.68 0.64
CA ALA A 387 -35.45 2.30 1.11
C ALA A 387 -36.69 1.64 0.49
N LEU A 388 -36.62 1.29 -0.80
CA LEU A 388 -37.68 0.59 -1.53
C LEU A 388 -37.81 -0.89 -1.11
N ASP A 389 -36.69 -1.54 -0.81
CA ASP A 389 -36.66 -2.92 -0.33
C ASP A 389 -35.66 -3.09 0.83
N PRO A 390 -36.09 -2.83 2.08
CA PRO A 390 -35.21 -2.83 3.25
C PRO A 390 -34.56 -4.17 3.58
N ASP A 391 -35.05 -5.26 3.00
CA ASP A 391 -34.60 -6.62 3.27
C ASP A 391 -33.83 -7.24 2.09
N ASN A 392 -33.60 -6.46 1.01
CA ASN A 392 -32.81 -6.91 -0.14
C ASN A 392 -31.32 -7.04 0.21
N PRO A 393 -30.75 -8.25 0.24
CA PRO A 393 -29.36 -8.45 0.66
C PRO A 393 -28.36 -7.79 -0.29
N GLN A 394 -28.63 -7.74 -1.60
CA GLN A 394 -27.70 -7.13 -2.56
C GLN A 394 -27.69 -5.60 -2.45
N ALA A 395 -28.84 -4.99 -2.17
CA ALA A 395 -28.90 -3.55 -1.89
C ALA A 395 -28.12 -3.19 -0.62
N LEU A 396 -28.28 -3.98 0.45
CA LEU A 396 -27.53 -3.81 1.68
C LEU A 396 -26.02 -4.07 1.50
N ILE A 397 -25.63 -5.10 0.74
CA ILE A 397 -24.22 -5.36 0.40
C ILE A 397 -23.63 -4.19 -0.39
N GLN A 398 -24.34 -3.69 -1.42
CA GLN A 398 -23.85 -2.60 -2.24
C GLN A 398 -23.69 -1.30 -1.43
N GLU A 399 -24.68 -0.95 -0.60
CA GLU A 399 -24.54 0.17 0.32
C GLU A 399 -23.34 -0.03 1.28
N SER A 400 -23.20 -1.22 1.87
CA SER A 400 -22.10 -1.53 2.78
C SER A 400 -20.72 -1.43 2.10
N ARG A 401 -20.58 -1.95 0.89
CA ARG A 401 -19.34 -1.91 0.09
C ARG A 401 -18.98 -0.47 -0.32
N LEU A 402 -19.95 0.33 -0.73
CA LEU A 402 -19.73 1.75 -1.04
C LEU A 402 -19.32 2.52 0.21
N LEU A 403 -20.00 2.31 1.34
CA LEU A 403 -19.59 2.91 2.62
C LEU A 403 -18.18 2.49 3.03
N PHE A 404 -17.81 1.23 2.83
CA PHE A 404 -16.46 0.73 3.10
C PHE A 404 -15.42 1.39 2.18
N GLY A 405 -15.72 1.47 0.87
CA GLY A 405 -14.90 2.14 -0.13
C GLY A 405 -14.80 3.66 0.05
N MET A 406 -15.67 4.25 0.87
CA MET A 406 -15.59 5.65 1.30
C MET A 406 -14.90 5.83 2.65
N GLY A 407 -14.37 4.77 3.28
CA GLY A 407 -13.74 4.83 4.61
C GLY A 407 -14.74 4.86 5.77
N ARG A 408 -16.05 4.82 5.51
CA ARG A 408 -17.14 4.86 6.51
C ARG A 408 -17.38 3.47 7.13
N VAL A 409 -16.33 2.85 7.66
CA VAL A 409 -16.31 1.45 8.14
C VAL A 409 -17.37 1.18 9.20
N LYS A 410 -17.61 2.11 10.13
CA LYS A 410 -18.63 1.96 11.19
C LYS A 410 -20.05 1.83 10.63
N GLU A 411 -20.38 2.65 9.63
CA GLU A 411 -21.69 2.60 8.96
C GLU A 411 -21.79 1.35 8.08
N ALA A 412 -20.72 1.03 7.34
CA ALA A 412 -20.64 -0.19 6.53
C ALA A 412 -20.93 -1.45 7.35
N LEU A 413 -20.37 -1.55 8.57
CA LEU A 413 -20.63 -2.64 9.51
C LEU A 413 -22.09 -2.73 9.94
N LYS A 414 -22.73 -1.60 10.26
CA LYS A 414 -24.14 -1.58 10.65
C LYS A 414 -25.04 -2.10 9.53
N VAL A 415 -24.76 -1.70 8.29
CA VAL A 415 -25.49 -2.18 7.11
C VAL A 415 -25.19 -3.65 6.83
N ALA A 416 -23.92 -4.08 6.93
CA ALA A 416 -23.53 -5.49 6.75
C ALA A 416 -24.13 -6.41 7.81
N GLU A 417 -24.24 -5.96 9.07
CA GLU A 417 -24.90 -6.70 10.15
C GLU A 417 -26.38 -6.92 9.85
N LYS A 418 -27.07 -5.89 9.35
CA LYS A 418 -28.45 -6.01 8.86
C LYS A 418 -28.53 -7.02 7.71
N ALA A 419 -27.63 -6.94 6.72
CA ALA A 419 -27.57 -7.90 5.61
C ALA A 419 -27.40 -9.35 6.11
N ARG A 420 -26.51 -9.57 7.07
CA ARG A 420 -26.24 -10.89 7.66
C ARG A 420 -27.40 -11.43 8.47
N HIS A 421 -28.16 -10.56 9.15
CA HIS A 421 -29.38 -10.97 9.84
C HIS A 421 -30.48 -11.41 8.86
N ARG A 422 -30.59 -10.75 7.69
CA ARG A 422 -31.59 -11.07 6.66
C ARG A 422 -31.22 -12.29 5.82
N ALA A 423 -29.96 -12.41 5.43
CA ALA A 423 -29.48 -13.48 4.56
C ALA A 423 -28.22 -14.14 5.16
N PRO A 424 -28.35 -14.88 6.28
CA PRO A 424 -27.20 -15.46 6.99
C PRO A 424 -26.44 -16.52 6.19
N ARG A 425 -27.07 -17.10 5.16
CA ARG A 425 -26.49 -18.12 4.26
C ARG A 425 -26.07 -17.56 2.89
N ASP A 426 -26.10 -16.24 2.70
CA ASP A 426 -25.59 -15.63 1.47
C ASP A 426 -24.06 -15.51 1.54
N ALA A 427 -23.38 -16.02 0.49
CA ALA A 427 -21.93 -16.05 0.43
C ALA A 427 -21.30 -14.64 0.33
N LEU A 428 -21.90 -13.74 -0.45
CA LEU A 428 -21.41 -12.36 -0.63
C LEU A 428 -21.62 -11.52 0.62
N VAL A 429 -22.70 -11.77 1.37
CA VAL A 429 -22.94 -11.13 2.67
C VAL A 429 -21.83 -11.52 3.66
N ASN A 430 -21.54 -12.81 3.78
CA ASN A 430 -20.48 -13.30 4.67
C ASN A 430 -19.08 -12.89 4.21
N SER A 431 -18.84 -12.79 2.89
CA SER A 431 -17.60 -12.24 2.32
C SER A 431 -17.40 -10.78 2.71
N THR A 432 -18.42 -9.93 2.48
CA THR A 432 -18.38 -8.50 2.82
C THR A 432 -18.17 -8.30 4.32
N TRP A 433 -18.85 -9.09 5.15
CA TRP A 433 -18.62 -9.12 6.59
C TRP A 433 -17.17 -9.50 6.93
N GLY A 434 -16.61 -10.53 6.27
CA GLY A 434 -15.23 -10.96 6.45
C GLY A 434 -14.21 -9.85 6.19
N PHE A 435 -14.34 -9.10 5.08
CA PHE A 435 -13.45 -7.97 4.79
C PHE A 435 -13.60 -6.83 5.80
N LEU A 436 -14.81 -6.52 6.24
CA LEU A 436 -15.03 -5.53 7.30
C LEU A 436 -14.39 -5.95 8.62
N GLN A 437 -14.39 -7.25 8.96
CA GLN A 437 -13.67 -7.76 10.13
C GLN A 437 -12.14 -7.70 9.95
N LEU A 438 -11.61 -7.96 8.74
CA LEU A 438 -10.18 -7.78 8.44
C LEU A 438 -9.75 -6.32 8.60
N ALA A 439 -10.53 -5.38 8.07
CA ALA A 439 -10.28 -3.94 8.20
C ALA A 439 -10.24 -3.50 9.68
N ARG A 440 -10.97 -4.19 10.55
CA ARG A 440 -10.96 -4.00 12.01
C ARG A 440 -9.87 -4.80 12.74
N GLY A 441 -8.96 -5.47 12.05
CA GLY A 441 -7.96 -6.34 12.67
C GLY A 441 -8.54 -7.57 13.39
N ARG A 442 -9.83 -7.88 13.24
CA ARG A 442 -10.51 -9.02 13.86
C ARG A 442 -10.31 -10.29 13.02
N THR A 443 -9.05 -10.67 12.85
CA THR A 443 -8.62 -11.74 11.92
C THR A 443 -9.31 -13.09 12.16
N HIS A 444 -9.61 -13.45 13.41
CA HIS A 444 -10.35 -14.68 13.71
C HIS A 444 -11.81 -14.66 13.25
N GLN A 445 -12.49 -13.51 13.40
CA GLN A 445 -13.87 -13.36 12.94
C GLN A 445 -13.94 -13.33 11.42
N ALA A 446 -12.97 -12.66 10.78
CA ALA A 446 -12.82 -12.66 9.33
C ALA A 446 -12.61 -14.07 8.77
N HIS A 447 -11.68 -14.84 9.34
CA HIS A 447 -11.42 -16.22 8.92
C HIS A 447 -12.70 -17.06 8.92
N ARG A 448 -13.49 -17.02 10.00
CA ARG A 448 -14.76 -17.78 10.09
C ARG A 448 -15.76 -17.32 9.03
N ALA A 449 -15.91 -16.02 8.83
CA ALA A 449 -16.83 -15.47 7.85
C ALA A 449 -16.49 -15.90 6.41
N PHE A 450 -15.21 -15.93 6.05
CA PHE A 450 -14.80 -16.43 4.74
C PHE A 450 -15.01 -17.94 4.58
N GLN A 451 -14.75 -18.74 5.63
CA GLN A 451 -15.08 -20.17 5.60
C GLN A 451 -16.58 -20.42 5.43
N GLU A 452 -17.42 -19.65 6.13
CA GLU A 452 -18.87 -19.68 5.95
C GLU A 452 -19.25 -19.31 4.52
N ALA A 453 -18.68 -18.23 3.96
CA ALA A 453 -18.93 -17.82 2.58
C ALA A 453 -18.56 -18.93 1.56
N ILE A 454 -17.38 -19.52 1.68
CA ILE A 454 -16.90 -20.62 0.82
C ILE A 454 -17.78 -21.86 0.94
N ALA A 455 -18.26 -22.16 2.15
CA ALA A 455 -19.17 -23.28 2.38
C ALA A 455 -20.54 -23.08 1.72
N GLN A 456 -21.00 -21.84 1.56
CA GLN A 456 -22.25 -21.53 0.84
C GLN A 456 -22.04 -21.48 -0.67
N ASP A 457 -20.96 -20.85 -1.14
CA ASP A 457 -20.57 -20.83 -2.54
C ASP A 457 -19.04 -20.89 -2.71
N SER A 458 -18.56 -22.07 -3.15
CA SER A 458 -17.14 -22.33 -3.37
C SER A 458 -16.63 -21.83 -4.73
N THR A 459 -17.47 -21.17 -5.54
CA THR A 459 -17.09 -20.69 -6.87
C THR A 459 -16.65 -19.23 -6.90
N LEU A 460 -16.88 -18.48 -5.83
CA LEU A 460 -16.52 -17.07 -5.71
C LEU A 460 -15.03 -16.94 -5.39
N GLY A 461 -14.27 -16.18 -6.18
CA GLY A 461 -12.84 -15.95 -5.93
C GLY A 461 -12.60 -15.06 -4.71
N GLU A 462 -13.47 -14.07 -4.50
CA GLU A 462 -13.35 -13.05 -3.45
C GLU A 462 -13.20 -13.64 -2.02
N PRO A 463 -14.05 -14.59 -1.55
CA PRO A 463 -13.89 -15.23 -0.24
C PRO A 463 -12.56 -15.98 -0.05
N HIS A 464 -12.04 -16.61 -1.11
CA HIS A 464 -10.76 -17.32 -1.06
C HIS A 464 -9.58 -16.35 -0.91
N LEU A 465 -9.61 -15.20 -1.59
CA LEU A 465 -8.63 -14.13 -1.37
C LEU A 465 -8.68 -13.64 0.09
N GLY A 466 -9.90 -13.36 0.59
CA GLY A 466 -10.13 -12.89 1.96
C GLY A 466 -9.62 -13.88 3.02
N LEU A 467 -9.91 -15.18 2.84
CA LEU A 467 -9.37 -16.23 3.71
C LEU A 467 -7.84 -16.29 3.63
N GLY A 468 -7.26 -16.17 2.44
CA GLY A 468 -5.82 -16.09 2.24
C GLY A 468 -5.18 -14.96 3.05
N LEU A 469 -5.74 -13.75 2.98
CA LEU A 469 -5.25 -12.60 3.77
C LEU A 469 -5.36 -12.85 5.29
N ALA A 470 -6.48 -13.43 5.74
CA ALA A 470 -6.69 -13.77 7.15
C ALA A 470 -5.68 -14.83 7.65
N LEU A 471 -5.40 -15.85 6.83
CA LEU A 471 -4.41 -16.88 7.13
C LEU A 471 -2.99 -16.30 7.17
N PHE A 472 -2.68 -15.36 6.28
CA PHE A 472 -1.36 -14.73 6.20
C PHE A 472 -1.02 -13.97 7.49
N ARG A 473 -1.96 -13.17 8.01
CA ARG A 473 -1.82 -12.45 9.28
C ARG A 473 -1.59 -13.39 10.47
N ARG A 474 -2.19 -14.58 10.42
CA ARG A 474 -2.02 -15.64 11.44
C ARG A 474 -0.74 -16.47 11.25
N ASN A 475 0.18 -16.01 10.40
CA ASN A 475 1.44 -16.69 10.05
C ASN A 475 1.24 -18.08 9.41
N GLN A 476 0.06 -18.37 8.84
CA GLN A 476 -0.25 -19.63 8.13
C GLN A 476 -0.02 -19.47 6.62
N THR A 477 1.21 -19.13 6.25
CA THR A 477 1.58 -18.65 4.90
C THR A 477 1.35 -19.66 3.78
N ALA A 478 1.63 -20.95 3.99
CA ALA A 478 1.43 -21.99 2.98
C ALA A 478 -0.06 -22.12 2.60
N ALA A 479 -0.94 -22.23 3.61
CA ALA A 479 -2.38 -22.26 3.41
C ALA A 479 -2.91 -20.96 2.80
N ALA A 480 -2.36 -19.81 3.21
CA ALA A 480 -2.72 -18.52 2.64
C ALA A 480 -2.48 -18.45 1.13
N ILE A 481 -1.30 -18.89 0.67
CA ILE A 481 -0.94 -18.92 -0.74
C ILE A 481 -1.84 -19.88 -1.53
N GLU A 482 -2.20 -21.03 -0.94
CA GLU A 482 -3.11 -21.98 -1.56
C GLU A 482 -4.49 -21.35 -1.83
N GLU A 483 -5.07 -20.69 -0.82
CA GLU A 483 -6.36 -20.00 -0.95
C GLU A 483 -6.31 -18.85 -1.95
N MET A 484 -5.25 -18.03 -1.93
CA MET A 484 -5.07 -16.98 -2.94
C MET A 484 -4.92 -17.54 -4.37
N ARG A 485 -4.27 -18.70 -4.52
CA ARG A 485 -4.20 -19.40 -5.82
C ARG A 485 -5.58 -19.88 -6.27
N LYS A 486 -6.43 -20.38 -5.36
CA LYS A 486 -7.82 -20.74 -5.67
C LYS A 486 -8.59 -19.52 -6.18
N ALA A 487 -8.43 -18.35 -5.56
CA ALA A 487 -9.05 -17.10 -6.04
C ALA A 487 -8.65 -16.80 -7.51
N THR A 488 -7.35 -16.85 -7.83
CA THR A 488 -6.86 -16.64 -9.21
C THR A 488 -7.31 -17.72 -10.22
N LEU A 489 -7.68 -18.91 -9.74
CA LEU A 489 -8.19 -19.99 -10.59
C LEU A 489 -9.69 -19.82 -10.87
N LEU A 490 -10.44 -19.39 -9.86
CA LEU A 490 -11.89 -19.20 -9.96
C LEU A 490 -12.23 -18.01 -10.85
N GLU A 491 -11.48 -16.91 -10.71
CA GLU A 491 -11.65 -15.64 -11.41
C GLU A 491 -10.31 -15.15 -12.00
N PRO A 492 -9.84 -15.76 -13.11
CA PRO A 492 -8.49 -15.52 -13.64
C PRO A 492 -8.29 -14.13 -14.25
N LYS A 493 -9.37 -13.43 -14.60
CA LYS A 493 -9.32 -12.11 -15.24
C LYS A 493 -9.19 -10.93 -14.26
N VAL A 494 -9.20 -11.20 -12.95
CA VAL A 494 -9.10 -10.14 -11.94
C VAL A 494 -7.62 -9.83 -11.66
N SER A 495 -7.14 -8.68 -12.13
CA SER A 495 -5.75 -8.21 -11.89
C SER A 495 -5.40 -8.23 -10.40
N LEU A 496 -6.32 -7.72 -9.57
CA LEU A 496 -6.13 -7.55 -8.13
C LEU A 496 -5.73 -8.86 -7.42
N TYR A 497 -6.28 -10.00 -7.83
CA TYR A 497 -5.98 -11.29 -7.21
C TYR A 497 -4.54 -11.73 -7.49
N ASN A 498 -4.05 -11.46 -8.71
CA ASN A 498 -2.66 -11.71 -9.09
C ASN A 498 -1.70 -10.74 -8.38
N SER A 499 -2.09 -9.47 -8.22
CA SER A 499 -1.33 -8.48 -7.43
C SER A 499 -1.13 -8.93 -5.98
N TYR A 500 -2.19 -9.35 -5.29
CA TYR A 500 -2.09 -9.83 -3.91
C TYR A 500 -1.33 -11.17 -3.80
N LEU A 501 -1.52 -12.09 -4.74
CA LEU A 501 -0.76 -13.34 -4.76
C LEU A 501 0.74 -13.08 -4.99
N GLY A 502 1.09 -12.19 -5.93
CA GLY A 502 2.46 -11.73 -6.14
C GLY A 502 3.05 -11.11 -4.88
N LYS A 503 2.28 -10.29 -4.16
CA LYS A 503 2.67 -9.71 -2.86
C LYS A 503 2.88 -10.80 -1.80
N ALA A 504 2.02 -11.80 -1.72
CA ALA A 504 2.21 -12.93 -0.80
C ALA A 504 3.53 -13.68 -1.07
N TYR A 505 3.86 -13.95 -2.34
CA TYR A 505 5.14 -14.55 -2.72
C TYR A 505 6.34 -13.66 -2.41
N PHE A 506 6.21 -12.35 -2.62
CA PHE A 506 7.22 -11.37 -2.22
C PHE A 506 7.49 -11.45 -0.72
N GLU A 507 6.44 -11.50 0.09
CA GLU A 507 6.52 -11.57 1.55
C GLU A 507 7.11 -12.88 2.07
N ILE A 508 6.96 -14.00 1.36
CA ILE A 508 7.65 -15.27 1.70
C ILE A 508 9.03 -15.40 1.02
N ARG A 509 9.54 -14.32 0.42
CA ARG A 509 10.87 -14.24 -0.22
C ARG A 509 11.03 -15.16 -1.44
N ASP A 510 9.93 -15.48 -2.15
CA ASP A 510 9.95 -16.14 -3.48
C ASP A 510 9.83 -15.09 -4.60
N ASP A 511 10.98 -14.49 -4.94
CA ASP A 511 11.06 -13.42 -5.94
C ASP A 511 10.59 -13.86 -7.34
N ARG A 512 10.87 -15.11 -7.72
CA ARG A 512 10.52 -15.64 -9.04
C ARG A 512 9.00 -15.67 -9.22
N MET A 513 8.28 -16.18 -8.23
CA MET A 513 6.82 -16.24 -8.29
C MET A 513 6.20 -14.85 -8.11
N ALA A 514 6.76 -13.99 -7.26
CA ALA A 514 6.32 -12.61 -7.10
C ALA A 514 6.34 -11.86 -8.44
N ARG A 515 7.50 -11.85 -9.12
CA ARG A 515 7.66 -11.23 -10.44
C ARG A 515 6.69 -11.80 -11.48
N LYS A 516 6.48 -13.13 -11.49
CA LYS A 516 5.53 -13.76 -12.42
C LYS A 516 4.13 -13.18 -12.26
N TYR A 517 3.60 -13.15 -11.03
CA TYR A 517 2.22 -12.73 -10.80
C TYR A 517 2.03 -11.21 -10.92
N PHE A 518 3.04 -10.39 -10.59
CA PHE A 518 3.00 -8.96 -10.89
C PHE A 518 2.97 -8.68 -12.39
N ALA A 519 3.75 -9.41 -13.20
CA ALA A 519 3.71 -9.27 -14.65
C ALA A 519 2.35 -9.65 -15.23
N GLN A 520 1.75 -10.74 -14.73
CA GLN A 520 0.40 -11.16 -15.13
C GLN A 520 -0.67 -10.15 -14.75
N ALA A 521 -0.61 -9.58 -13.54
CA ALA A 521 -1.54 -8.54 -13.12
C ALA A 521 -1.52 -7.33 -14.06
N LYS A 522 -0.32 -6.83 -14.44
CA LYS A 522 -0.16 -5.72 -15.39
C LYS A 522 -0.69 -6.04 -16.79
N GLN A 523 -0.60 -7.29 -17.22
CA GLN A 523 -1.15 -7.72 -18.50
C GLN A 523 -2.68 -7.77 -18.46
N LEU A 524 -3.26 -8.23 -17.35
CA LEU A 524 -4.70 -8.28 -17.16
C LEU A 524 -5.29 -6.87 -17.13
N ASP A 525 -4.74 -5.98 -16.30
CA ASP A 525 -5.16 -4.58 -16.21
C ASP A 525 -3.96 -3.63 -16.26
N PRO A 526 -3.64 -3.06 -17.43
CA PRO A 526 -2.59 -2.04 -17.55
C PRO A 526 -2.91 -0.72 -16.84
N ARG A 527 -4.17 -0.50 -16.41
CA ARG A 527 -4.61 0.70 -15.69
C ARG A 527 -4.63 0.51 -14.17
N ASP A 528 -4.39 -0.70 -13.67
CA ASP A 528 -4.29 -0.98 -12.23
C ASP A 528 -2.95 -0.45 -11.68
N PRO A 529 -2.96 0.50 -10.73
CA PRO A 529 -1.71 0.98 -10.12
C PRO A 529 -1.04 -0.06 -9.20
N THR A 530 -1.82 -1.01 -8.66
CA THR A 530 -1.37 -1.95 -7.61
C THR A 530 -0.17 -2.81 -8.00
N PRO A 531 -0.14 -3.49 -9.18
CA PRO A 531 1.00 -4.31 -9.54
C PRO A 531 2.25 -3.50 -9.89
N HIS A 532 2.11 -2.23 -10.31
CA HIS A 532 3.24 -1.32 -10.49
C HIS A 532 3.87 -0.96 -9.14
N PHE A 533 3.04 -0.61 -8.16
CA PHE A 533 3.48 -0.35 -6.79
C PHE A 533 4.22 -1.54 -6.18
N TYR A 534 3.63 -2.74 -6.16
CA TYR A 534 4.26 -3.91 -5.55
C TYR A 534 5.51 -4.39 -6.32
N GLU A 535 5.55 -4.26 -7.65
CA GLU A 535 6.77 -4.55 -8.41
C GLU A 535 7.89 -3.55 -8.08
N ALA A 536 7.59 -2.28 -7.83
CA ALA A 536 8.60 -1.30 -7.43
C ALA A 536 9.21 -1.66 -6.07
N LEU A 537 8.39 -2.04 -5.08
CA LEU A 537 8.87 -2.53 -3.79
C LEU A 537 9.77 -3.77 -3.93
N ARG A 538 9.40 -4.68 -4.85
CA ARG A 538 10.23 -5.84 -5.19
C ARG A 538 11.56 -5.42 -5.80
N LEU A 539 11.53 -4.56 -6.84
CA LEU A 539 12.71 -4.05 -7.55
C LEU A 539 13.68 -3.34 -6.61
N GLN A 540 13.18 -2.52 -5.69
CA GLN A 540 13.97 -1.90 -4.63
C GLN A 540 14.69 -2.95 -3.78
N SER A 541 13.97 -3.98 -3.32
CA SER A 541 14.53 -5.04 -2.47
C SER A 541 15.58 -5.92 -3.16
N VAL A 542 15.54 -6.04 -4.50
CA VAL A 542 16.52 -6.78 -5.30
C VAL A 542 17.60 -5.89 -5.91
N ASN A 543 17.84 -4.72 -5.30
CA ASN A 543 18.91 -3.78 -5.67
C ASN A 543 18.76 -3.22 -7.10
N ARG A 544 17.52 -2.89 -7.51
CA ARG A 544 17.21 -2.25 -8.80
C ARG A 544 16.42 -0.95 -8.64
N PRO A 545 16.95 0.06 -7.92
CA PRO A 545 16.22 1.28 -7.60
C PRO A 545 15.85 2.11 -8.84
N VAL A 546 16.68 2.17 -9.89
CA VAL A 546 16.37 2.91 -11.13
C VAL A 546 15.08 2.41 -11.79
N ALA A 547 14.88 1.09 -11.87
CA ALA A 547 13.66 0.51 -12.42
C ALA A 547 12.46 0.64 -11.46
N ALA A 548 12.72 0.72 -10.15
CA ALA A 548 11.69 0.95 -9.14
C ALA A 548 11.07 2.34 -9.27
N VAL A 549 11.87 3.39 -9.55
CA VAL A 549 11.38 4.76 -9.84
C VAL A 549 10.34 4.73 -10.96
N GLN A 550 10.66 4.11 -12.09
CA GLN A 550 9.75 4.04 -13.24
C GLN A 550 8.41 3.36 -12.90
N ASN A 551 8.45 2.29 -12.11
CA ASN A 551 7.23 1.59 -11.69
C ASN A 551 6.42 2.40 -10.67
N LEU A 552 7.07 3.11 -9.74
CA LEU A 552 6.38 4.00 -8.80
C LEU A 552 5.74 5.19 -9.48
N GLN A 553 6.46 5.86 -10.39
CA GLN A 553 5.92 6.95 -11.20
C GLN A 553 4.69 6.48 -12.00
N LYS A 554 4.77 5.31 -12.64
CA LYS A 554 3.60 4.75 -13.34
C LYS A 554 2.45 4.41 -12.38
N SER A 555 2.76 3.91 -11.18
CA SER A 555 1.73 3.66 -10.17
C SER A 555 1.07 4.95 -9.66
N ILE A 556 1.80 6.06 -9.60
CA ILE A 556 1.29 7.38 -9.20
C ILE A 556 0.38 7.93 -10.30
N GLU A 557 0.82 7.86 -11.56
CA GLU A 557 0.03 8.27 -12.74
C GLU A 557 -1.33 7.55 -12.81
N LEU A 558 -1.34 6.25 -12.45
CA LEU A 558 -2.54 5.41 -12.50
C LEU A 558 -3.40 5.45 -11.22
N ASN A 559 -3.06 6.28 -10.22
CA ASN A 559 -3.72 6.27 -8.90
C ASN A 559 -5.24 6.46 -8.99
N GLU A 560 -5.69 7.43 -9.77
CA GLU A 560 -7.11 7.81 -9.90
C GLU A 560 -7.97 6.71 -10.56
N ASN A 561 -7.38 5.71 -11.23
CA ASN A 561 -8.14 4.56 -11.76
C ASN A 561 -8.77 3.70 -10.65
N ARG A 562 -8.33 3.87 -9.39
CA ARG A 562 -8.93 3.20 -8.21
C ARG A 562 -10.17 3.89 -7.67
N ALA A 563 -10.58 5.03 -8.23
CA ALA A 563 -11.76 5.79 -7.80
C ALA A 563 -13.08 5.02 -7.87
N VAL A 564 -13.12 3.89 -8.58
CA VAL A 564 -14.25 2.94 -8.55
C VAL A 564 -14.52 2.42 -7.13
N TYR A 565 -13.48 2.21 -6.32
CA TYR A 565 -13.60 1.54 -5.03
C TYR A 565 -13.23 2.43 -3.86
N ARG A 566 -12.62 3.61 -4.13
CA ARG A 566 -12.01 4.46 -3.12
C ARG A 566 -12.48 5.89 -3.32
N SER A 567 -12.96 6.53 -2.25
CA SER A 567 -13.20 7.97 -2.23
C SER A 567 -11.92 8.75 -2.48
N LYS A 568 -12.06 10.03 -2.88
CA LYS A 568 -10.92 10.93 -3.11
C LYS A 568 -9.94 10.92 -1.93
N LEU A 569 -10.46 10.97 -0.71
CA LEU A 569 -9.64 10.93 0.50
C LEU A 569 -8.77 9.66 0.63
N LEU A 570 -9.35 8.50 0.30
CA LEU A 570 -8.63 7.24 0.33
C LEU A 570 -7.67 7.09 -0.87
N LEU A 571 -7.90 7.82 -1.96
CA LEU A 571 -6.98 7.93 -3.09
C LEU A 571 -5.80 8.84 -2.77
N ASP A 572 -6.03 9.91 -1.99
CA ASP A 572 -4.97 10.82 -1.54
C ASP A 572 -4.08 10.14 -0.49
N GLU A 573 -4.64 9.32 0.40
CA GLU A 573 -3.87 8.45 1.31
C GLU A 573 -2.99 7.44 0.52
N ASP A 574 -3.60 6.81 -0.48
CA ASP A 574 -2.96 5.91 -1.43
C ASP A 574 -1.83 6.62 -2.20
N LEU A 575 -2.04 7.86 -2.65
CA LEU A 575 -1.06 8.67 -3.36
C LEU A 575 0.11 9.07 -2.44
N ALA A 576 -0.19 9.57 -1.25
CA ALA A 576 0.80 9.92 -0.23
C ALA A 576 1.72 8.72 0.10
N THR A 577 1.14 7.52 0.18
CA THR A 577 1.90 6.27 0.36
C THR A 577 2.88 5.99 -0.79
N ARG A 578 2.43 6.20 -2.04
CA ARG A 578 3.25 5.99 -3.24
C ARG A 578 4.35 7.04 -3.35
N ASP A 579 4.05 8.31 -3.07
CA ASP A 579 5.02 9.41 -3.04
C ASP A 579 6.12 9.15 -2.00
N THR A 580 5.74 8.66 -0.81
CA THR A 580 6.70 8.27 0.24
C THR A 580 7.60 7.11 -0.21
N SER A 581 7.02 6.12 -0.90
CA SER A 581 7.80 5.00 -1.43
C SER A 581 8.76 5.45 -2.54
N LEU A 582 8.35 6.43 -3.36
CA LEU A 582 9.21 7.07 -4.36
C LEU A 582 10.35 7.86 -3.69
N ALA A 583 10.06 8.60 -2.62
CA ALA A 583 11.08 9.28 -1.83
C ALA A 583 12.17 8.30 -1.35
N ARG A 584 11.78 7.14 -0.81
CA ARG A 584 12.76 6.13 -0.37
C ARG A 584 13.60 5.55 -1.51
N VAL A 585 13.02 5.36 -2.69
CA VAL A 585 13.80 4.93 -3.87
C VAL A 585 14.73 6.04 -4.36
N TYR A 586 14.33 7.32 -4.26
CA TYR A 586 15.24 8.44 -4.52
C TYR A 586 16.40 8.48 -3.52
N GLU A 587 16.17 8.21 -2.24
CA GLU A 587 17.23 8.08 -1.23
C GLU A 587 18.21 6.94 -1.56
N ASP A 588 17.71 5.76 -1.97
CA ASP A 588 18.56 4.66 -2.46
C ASP A 588 19.49 5.13 -3.62
N LEU A 589 18.97 5.96 -4.52
CA LEU A 589 19.73 6.55 -5.64
C LEU A 589 20.66 7.71 -5.21
N GLY A 590 20.49 8.24 -4.00
CA GLY A 590 21.19 9.42 -3.48
C GLY A 590 20.60 10.74 -3.98
N PHE A 591 19.35 10.76 -4.40
CA PHE A 591 18.66 11.97 -4.88
C PHE A 591 17.96 12.67 -3.71
N ASP A 592 18.73 13.03 -2.69
CA ASP A 592 18.25 13.39 -1.35
C ASP A 592 17.26 14.57 -1.38
N GLN A 593 17.54 15.59 -2.20
CA GLN A 593 16.64 16.74 -2.33
C GLN A 593 15.28 16.37 -2.94
N LEU A 594 15.25 15.53 -4.00
CA LEU A 594 13.98 15.07 -4.58
C LEU A 594 13.22 14.21 -3.59
N ALA A 595 13.92 13.35 -2.85
CA ALA A 595 13.30 12.49 -1.86
C ALA A 595 12.54 13.31 -0.79
N GLN A 596 13.14 14.39 -0.30
CA GLN A 596 12.49 15.29 0.66
C GLN A 596 11.30 16.05 0.09
N ILE A 597 11.37 16.47 -1.18
CA ILE A 597 10.26 17.13 -1.86
C ILE A 597 9.06 16.19 -1.96
N GLU A 598 9.27 14.94 -2.38
CA GLU A 598 8.18 13.96 -2.48
C GLU A 598 7.59 13.62 -1.10
N ALA A 599 8.42 13.49 -0.06
CA ALA A 599 7.93 13.24 1.29
C ALA A 599 7.16 14.44 1.88
N SER A 600 7.59 15.66 1.57
CA SER A 600 6.88 16.89 1.97
C SER A 600 5.53 17.00 1.27
N LYS A 601 5.48 16.70 -0.03
CA LYS A 601 4.24 16.62 -0.80
C LYS A 601 3.26 15.59 -0.22
N SER A 602 3.77 14.42 0.17
CA SER A 602 3.00 13.38 0.86
C SER A 602 2.36 13.90 2.16
N LEU A 603 3.10 14.62 3.02
CA LEU A 603 2.55 15.20 4.25
C LEU A 603 1.58 16.36 4.00
N THR A 604 1.76 17.12 2.92
CA THR A 604 0.77 18.15 2.55
C THR A 604 -0.57 17.51 2.17
N LEU A 605 -0.55 16.39 1.42
CA LEU A 605 -1.73 15.62 1.02
C LEU A 605 -2.37 14.85 2.18
N ASN A 606 -1.57 14.24 3.04
CA ASN A 606 -2.03 13.52 4.22
C ASN A 606 -1.06 13.75 5.40
N PRO A 607 -1.36 14.70 6.30
CA PRO A 607 -0.54 14.97 7.48
C PRO A 607 -0.45 13.80 8.47
N ALA A 608 -1.34 12.80 8.37
CA ALA A 608 -1.29 11.61 9.22
C ALA A 608 -0.40 10.49 8.64
N ASN A 609 0.29 10.72 7.52
CA ASN A 609 1.13 9.71 6.88
C ASN A 609 2.40 9.43 7.69
N TYR A 610 2.32 8.46 8.60
CA TYR A 610 3.42 8.04 9.48
C TYR A 610 4.68 7.62 8.72
N SER A 611 4.55 7.06 7.51
CA SER A 611 5.72 6.66 6.72
C SER A 611 6.46 7.84 6.11
N ALA A 612 5.75 8.92 5.76
CA ALA A 612 6.37 10.15 5.28
C ALA A 612 7.13 10.85 6.41
N HIS A 613 6.53 10.90 7.60
CA HIS A 613 7.21 11.36 8.82
C HIS A 613 8.47 10.51 9.11
N ARG A 614 8.34 9.19 9.07
CA ARG A 614 9.47 8.29 9.31
C ARG A 614 10.60 8.52 8.30
N PHE A 615 10.26 8.63 7.02
CA PHE A 615 11.21 8.94 5.96
C PHE A 615 11.91 10.29 6.18
N LEU A 616 11.15 11.37 6.50
CA LEU A 616 11.76 12.68 6.75
C LEU A 616 12.72 12.65 7.93
N SER A 617 12.40 11.89 8.99
CA SER A 617 13.32 11.65 10.10
C SER A 617 14.65 11.05 9.59
N ASP A 618 14.59 9.93 8.88
CA ASP A 618 15.79 9.27 8.37
C ASP A 618 16.60 10.21 7.45
N SER A 619 15.92 10.93 6.55
CA SER A 619 16.54 11.89 5.64
C SER A 619 17.17 13.10 6.35
N TYR A 620 16.62 13.56 7.47
CA TYR A 620 17.19 14.66 8.26
C TYR A 620 18.43 14.25 9.06
N ALA A 621 18.67 12.96 9.31
CA ALA A 621 19.84 12.47 10.06
C ALA A 621 21.20 12.85 9.42
N THR A 622 21.22 13.08 8.11
CA THR A 622 22.42 13.48 7.36
C THR A 622 22.53 14.99 7.18
N ARG A 623 21.55 15.77 7.65
CA ARG A 623 21.53 17.24 7.53
C ARG A 623 21.93 17.90 8.84
N PRO A 624 22.98 18.73 8.85
CA PRO A 624 23.34 19.48 10.04
C PRO A 624 22.20 20.38 10.49
N ARG A 625 22.07 20.53 11.80
CA ARG A 625 21.10 21.43 12.45
C ARG A 625 19.63 21.08 12.22
N HIS A 626 19.32 19.83 11.87
CA HIS A 626 17.95 19.32 11.71
C HIS A 626 17.57 18.30 12.78
N GLU A 627 18.31 18.19 13.89
CA GLU A 627 18.08 17.13 14.89
C GLU A 627 16.69 17.25 15.52
N ILE A 628 16.24 18.47 15.87
CA ILE A 628 14.87 18.68 16.38
C ILE A 628 13.82 18.20 15.39
N ALA A 629 13.95 18.60 14.12
CA ALA A 629 13.01 18.18 13.08
C ALA A 629 13.03 16.65 12.93
N ARG A 630 14.23 16.05 12.88
CA ARG A 630 14.43 14.61 12.79
C ARG A 630 13.67 13.83 13.86
N VAL A 631 13.88 14.16 15.13
CA VAL A 631 13.26 13.40 16.23
C VAL A 631 11.78 13.74 16.42
N SER A 632 11.35 14.94 16.01
CA SER A 632 9.94 15.35 15.99
C SER A 632 9.15 14.60 14.92
N GLU A 633 9.73 14.42 13.72
CA GLU A 633 9.17 13.58 12.66
C GLU A 633 9.10 12.11 13.11
N LEU A 634 10.12 11.60 13.82
CA LEU A 634 10.08 10.24 14.38
C LEU A 634 8.97 10.06 15.43
N LEU A 635 8.78 11.04 16.31
CA LEU A 635 7.73 11.01 17.32
C LEU A 635 6.34 10.98 16.67
N GLN A 636 6.10 11.83 15.66
CA GLN A 636 4.85 11.82 14.90
C GLN A 636 4.63 10.48 14.19
N ALA A 637 5.68 9.93 13.54
CA ALA A 637 5.62 8.62 12.93
C ALA A 637 5.24 7.53 13.93
N GLN A 638 5.87 7.51 15.12
CA GLN A 638 5.56 6.55 16.17
C GLN A 638 4.13 6.69 16.68
N LEU A 639 3.62 7.91 16.89
CA LEU A 639 2.25 8.11 17.37
C LEU A 639 1.21 7.68 16.34
N LEU A 640 1.43 8.00 15.07
CA LEU A 640 0.47 7.75 13.98
C LEU A 640 0.53 6.33 13.40
N GLN A 641 1.63 5.61 13.59
CA GLN A 641 1.78 4.28 12.99
C GLN A 641 0.72 3.29 13.52
N PRO A 642 0.15 2.45 12.65
CA PRO A 642 -0.61 1.30 13.09
C PRO A 642 0.31 0.29 13.80
N LEU A 643 -0.29 -0.67 14.50
CA LEU A 643 0.44 -1.83 15.02
C LEU A 643 1.27 -2.49 13.92
N ASN A 644 2.58 -2.51 14.11
CA ASN A 644 3.54 -3.10 13.19
C ASN A 644 4.70 -3.74 13.96
N ILE A 645 5.52 -4.53 13.26
CA ILE A 645 6.69 -5.21 13.84
C ILE A 645 7.99 -4.40 13.71
N ASN A 646 7.99 -3.28 12.99
CA ASN A 646 9.21 -2.54 12.70
C ASN A 646 9.82 -2.01 14.02
N PRO A 647 11.10 -2.32 14.27
CA PRO A 647 11.73 -2.01 15.54
C PRO A 647 11.89 -0.51 15.71
N VAL A 648 11.74 -0.05 16.94
CA VAL A 648 12.18 1.30 17.33
C VAL A 648 13.66 1.20 17.73
N GLN A 649 14.54 1.60 16.81
CA GLN A 649 15.99 1.60 17.04
C GLN A 649 16.37 2.63 18.11
N PRO A 650 17.13 2.26 19.16
CA PRO A 650 17.53 3.17 20.22
C PRO A 650 18.26 4.42 19.72
N SER A 651 19.18 4.27 18.76
CA SER A 651 19.97 5.39 18.23
C SER A 651 19.11 6.46 17.54
N LEU A 652 17.97 6.08 16.96
CA LEU A 652 17.13 7.01 16.21
C LEU A 652 16.28 7.93 17.07
N ASN A 653 15.97 7.52 18.30
CA ASN A 653 15.15 8.32 19.21
C ASN A 653 15.93 9.42 19.93
N GLU A 654 17.26 9.39 19.86
CA GLU A 654 18.15 10.24 20.63
C GLU A 654 18.75 11.33 19.76
N THR A 655 18.75 12.58 20.25
CA THR A 655 19.43 13.71 19.59
C THR A 655 20.89 13.78 19.99
N ASN A 656 21.71 14.48 19.20
CA ASN A 656 23.10 14.79 19.56
C ASN A 656 23.96 13.55 19.86
N LEU A 657 23.79 12.48 19.07
CA LEU A 657 24.64 11.29 19.17
C LEU A 657 26.02 11.48 18.54
N ARG A 658 26.24 12.53 17.74
CA ARG A 658 27.56 12.95 17.25
C ARG A 658 28.46 11.85 16.66
N MET A 659 27.85 10.79 16.12
CA MET A 659 28.57 9.59 15.71
C MET A 659 29.41 9.85 14.46
N ILE A 660 30.64 9.36 14.47
CA ILE A 660 31.49 9.33 13.29
C ILE A 660 30.97 8.21 12.39
N ASN A 661 30.04 8.56 11.48
CA ASN A 661 29.39 7.66 10.54
C ASN A 661 28.47 6.60 11.22
N GLY A 662 27.18 6.93 11.36
CA GLY A 662 26.18 6.06 12.01
C GLY A 662 25.74 4.84 11.20
N PHE A 663 24.83 4.06 11.79
CA PHE A 663 24.17 2.93 11.12
C PHE A 663 23.31 3.39 9.96
N ASP A 664 23.29 2.61 8.88
CA ASP A 664 22.28 2.79 7.85
C ASP A 664 20.92 2.45 8.45
N THR A 665 19.93 3.33 8.26
CA THR A 665 18.57 3.09 8.76
C THR A 665 17.95 1.98 7.92
N SER A 666 17.79 0.78 8.51
CA SER A 666 17.22 -0.36 7.79
C SER A 666 15.71 -0.24 7.71
N THR A 667 15.22 0.57 6.77
CA THR A 667 13.79 0.75 6.61
C THR A 667 13.27 -0.13 5.47
N LEU A 668 12.76 -1.31 5.83
CA LEU A 668 12.10 -2.21 4.90
C LEU A 668 10.58 -2.03 5.02
N ASN A 669 10.01 -1.29 4.06
CA ASN A 669 8.58 -1.16 3.72
C ASN A 669 7.58 -1.18 4.89
N GLU A 670 7.23 0.01 5.37
CA GLU A 670 6.26 0.22 6.45
C GLU A 670 4.79 -0.02 6.02
N TYR A 671 4.50 -0.10 4.72
CA TYR A 671 3.13 -0.19 4.22
C TYR A 671 2.67 -1.64 3.96
N THR A 672 2.70 -2.49 4.98
CA THR A 672 2.27 -3.89 4.88
C THR A 672 1.22 -4.32 5.89
N SER A 673 0.38 -3.41 6.40
CA SER A 673 -0.63 -3.73 7.42
C SER A 673 -1.43 -5.02 7.14
N LEU A 674 -1.84 -5.27 5.89
CA LEU A 674 -2.60 -6.48 5.51
C LEU A 674 -1.77 -7.78 5.51
N PHE A 675 -0.45 -7.69 5.41
CA PHE A 675 0.50 -8.81 5.38
C PHE A 675 1.40 -8.89 6.63
N GLU A 676 1.24 -7.97 7.60
CA GLU A 676 1.86 -8.06 8.93
C GLU A 676 1.51 -9.40 9.58
N ARG A 677 2.50 -10.02 10.23
CA ARG A 677 2.35 -11.35 10.84
C ARG A 677 2.67 -11.27 12.31
N ASP A 678 1.90 -12.02 13.10
CA ASP A 678 2.28 -12.32 14.49
C ASP A 678 3.58 -13.12 14.48
N ARG A 679 4.67 -12.46 14.86
CA ARG A 679 6.02 -13.04 14.98
C ARG A 679 6.91 -12.15 15.84
N THR A 680 8.05 -12.70 16.23
CA THR A 680 9.16 -11.97 16.81
C THR A 680 10.32 -11.97 15.81
N GLN A 681 11.06 -10.87 15.75
CA GLN A 681 12.25 -10.73 14.90
C GLN A 681 13.38 -10.08 15.69
N VAL A 682 14.61 -10.30 15.22
CA VAL A 682 15.81 -9.68 15.79
C VAL A 682 16.55 -8.91 14.69
N LEU A 683 16.81 -7.64 14.96
CA LEU A 683 17.68 -6.79 14.14
C LEU A 683 19.02 -6.66 14.86
N ILE A 684 20.10 -6.91 14.14
CA ILE A 684 21.48 -6.74 14.64
C ILE A 684 22.24 -5.89 13.63
N SER A 685 22.80 -4.79 14.09
CA SER A 685 23.72 -3.96 13.33
C SER A 685 25.06 -3.83 14.06
N GLY A 686 26.16 -3.76 13.30
CA GLY A 686 27.48 -3.51 13.87
C GLY A 686 28.38 -2.69 12.95
N ILE A 687 29.22 -1.84 13.56
CA ILE A 687 30.27 -1.05 12.91
C ILE A 687 31.60 -1.38 13.57
N ALA A 688 32.63 -1.60 12.76
CA ALA A 688 34.01 -1.65 13.20
C ALA A 688 34.88 -0.82 12.25
N GLY A 689 35.72 0.04 12.81
CA GLY A 689 36.60 0.91 12.01
C GLY A 689 37.92 1.25 12.71
N ASN A 690 38.70 2.12 12.07
CA ASN A 690 39.90 2.68 12.69
C ASN A 690 39.56 3.64 13.84
N ASN A 691 40.59 4.12 14.55
CA ASN A 691 40.44 4.98 15.75
C ASN A 691 39.61 4.32 16.86
N THR A 692 39.77 3.00 16.97
CA THR A 692 39.10 2.19 18.00
C THR A 692 37.57 2.32 17.92
N THR A 693 37.04 2.63 16.73
CA THR A 693 35.61 2.85 16.52
C THR A 693 34.85 1.53 16.47
N LEU A 694 33.97 1.33 17.43
CA LEU A 694 33.10 0.16 17.54
C LEU A 694 31.67 0.64 17.85
N ALA A 695 30.70 0.04 17.18
CA ALA A 695 29.29 0.25 17.50
C ALA A 695 28.50 -1.03 17.30
N ASP A 696 27.49 -1.23 18.15
CA ASP A 696 26.52 -2.31 17.99
C ASP A 696 25.12 -1.85 18.38
N GLU A 697 24.13 -2.34 17.63
CA GLU A 697 22.71 -2.12 17.92
C GLU A 697 21.97 -3.44 17.80
N ILE A 698 21.30 -3.85 18.87
CA ILE A 698 20.51 -5.09 18.91
C ILE A 698 19.09 -4.72 19.31
N VAL A 699 18.12 -5.07 18.47
CA VAL A 699 16.70 -4.82 18.73
C VAL A 699 15.89 -6.09 18.57
N LEU A 700 15.20 -6.47 19.64
CA LEU A 700 14.18 -7.51 19.66
C LEU A 700 12.81 -6.85 19.52
N SER A 701 12.09 -7.12 18.43
CA SER A 701 10.73 -6.60 18.24
C SER A 701 9.75 -7.70 17.88
N GLY A 702 8.47 -7.49 18.17
CA GLY A 702 7.46 -8.48 17.87
C GLY A 702 6.04 -7.94 17.87
N LEU A 703 5.18 -8.65 17.15
CA LEU A 703 3.74 -8.44 17.12
C LEU A 703 3.05 -9.69 17.69
N GLN A 704 2.13 -9.49 18.63
CA GLN A 704 1.31 -10.54 19.21
C GLN A 704 -0.13 -10.04 19.40
N GLY A 705 -1.00 -10.29 18.42
CA GLY A 705 -2.39 -9.85 18.48
C GLY A 705 -2.49 -8.32 18.56
N PRO A 706 -3.08 -7.73 19.62
CA PRO A 706 -3.21 -6.28 19.76
C PRO A 706 -1.98 -5.60 20.38
N ILE A 707 -0.85 -6.29 20.54
CA ILE A 707 0.35 -5.77 21.21
C ILE A 707 1.54 -5.78 20.25
N SER A 708 2.23 -4.65 20.15
CA SER A 708 3.57 -4.53 19.57
C SER A 708 4.57 -4.13 20.65
N TYR A 709 5.78 -4.68 20.60
CA TYR A 709 6.84 -4.40 21.55
C TYR A 709 8.20 -4.32 20.85
N SER A 710 9.09 -3.51 21.41
CA SER A 710 10.48 -3.37 20.97
C SER A 710 11.38 -3.17 22.20
N LEU A 711 12.41 -4.01 22.32
CA LEU A 711 13.47 -3.90 23.31
C LEU A 711 14.79 -3.75 22.57
N GLY A 712 15.47 -2.61 22.77
CA GLY A 712 16.69 -2.28 22.06
C GLY A 712 17.82 -1.88 22.99
N GLN A 713 19.05 -2.21 22.58
CA GLN A 713 20.28 -1.66 23.14
C GLN A 713 21.14 -1.10 22.01
N PHE A 714 21.88 -0.05 22.31
CA PHE A 714 22.83 0.57 21.41
C PHE A 714 24.09 0.98 22.18
N HIS A 715 25.23 0.60 21.65
CA HIS A 715 26.54 0.98 22.15
C HIS A 715 27.38 1.58 21.02
N TYR A 716 28.12 2.65 21.31
CA TYR A 716 29.08 3.27 20.39
C TYR A 716 30.28 3.77 21.19
N GLU A 717 31.48 3.53 20.69
CA GLU A 717 32.74 3.96 21.30
C GLU A 717 33.77 4.30 20.21
N THR A 718 34.49 5.41 20.37
CA THR A 718 35.61 5.82 19.51
C THR A 718 36.58 6.69 20.31
N GLU A 719 37.87 6.63 19.97
CA GLU A 719 38.88 7.57 20.49
C GLU A 719 38.94 8.88 19.67
N GLY A 720 38.17 8.96 18.58
CA GLY A 720 38.18 10.12 17.68
C GLY A 720 39.46 10.22 16.85
N PHE A 721 39.68 11.36 16.19
CA PHE A 721 40.86 11.58 15.32
C PHE A 721 41.91 12.51 15.94
N ARG A 722 41.64 13.08 17.12
CA ARG A 722 42.56 13.97 17.86
C ARG A 722 42.45 13.72 19.37
N ALA A 723 43.36 14.29 20.16
CA ALA A 723 43.26 14.21 21.62
C ALA A 723 41.96 14.86 22.14
N ASN A 724 41.40 14.28 23.20
CA ASN A 724 40.12 14.69 23.79
C ASN A 724 38.98 14.76 22.76
N ASN A 725 38.92 13.81 21.83
CA ASN A 725 37.87 13.66 20.82
C ASN A 725 37.13 12.33 20.97
N ASP A 726 37.28 11.68 22.12
CA ASP A 726 36.62 10.44 22.47
C ASP A 726 35.12 10.65 22.66
N LEU A 727 34.36 9.62 22.30
CA LEU A 727 32.91 9.60 22.40
C LEU A 727 32.42 8.20 22.72
N LYS A 728 31.58 8.11 23.76
CA LYS A 728 30.94 6.87 24.19
C LYS A 728 29.46 7.07 24.46
N HIS A 729 28.64 6.17 23.92
CA HIS A 729 27.20 6.09 24.16
C HIS A 729 26.78 4.70 24.60
N ASP A 730 25.94 4.63 25.62
CA ASP A 730 25.21 3.42 26.03
C ASP A 730 23.72 3.79 26.14
N ILE A 731 22.87 3.16 25.33
CA ILE A 731 21.44 3.50 25.23
C ILE A 731 20.60 2.23 25.31
N PHE A 732 19.59 2.25 26.17
CA PHE A 732 18.57 1.21 26.27
C PHE A 732 17.20 1.80 26.00
N ASN A 733 16.39 1.09 25.21
CA ASN A 733 15.02 1.48 24.91
C ASN A 733 14.05 0.31 25.12
N LEU A 734 12.95 0.57 25.82
CA LEU A 734 11.80 -0.31 25.91
C LEU A 734 10.57 0.44 25.41
N PHE A 735 10.00 -0.01 24.29
CA PHE A 735 8.81 0.55 23.67
C PHE A 735 7.69 -0.50 23.60
N THR A 736 6.48 -0.09 23.91
CA THR A 736 5.27 -0.92 23.79
C THR A 736 4.12 -0.11 23.19
N GLN A 737 3.33 -0.76 22.35
CA GLN A 737 2.11 -0.21 21.76
C GLN A 737 0.98 -1.22 21.86
N VAL A 738 -0.19 -0.78 22.33
CA VAL A 738 -1.37 -1.63 22.51
C VAL A 738 -2.57 -1.00 21.79
N ALA A 739 -3.20 -1.75 20.89
CA ALA A 739 -4.47 -1.36 20.29
C ALA A 739 -5.63 -1.75 21.19
N LEU A 740 -6.14 -0.80 21.98
CA LEU A 740 -7.31 -0.99 22.85
C LEU A 740 -8.59 -1.16 22.02
N THR A 741 -8.69 -0.44 20.91
CA THR A 741 -9.75 -0.60 19.90
C THR A 741 -9.16 -0.43 18.49
N THR A 742 -9.99 -0.57 17.45
CA THR A 742 -9.57 -0.30 16.07
C THR A 742 -9.28 1.17 15.77
N HIS A 743 -9.60 2.05 16.72
CA HIS A 743 -9.48 3.50 16.59
C HIS A 743 -8.70 4.11 17.74
N LEU A 744 -8.20 3.32 18.69
CA LEU A 744 -7.50 3.83 19.87
C LEU A 744 -6.29 2.95 20.16
N ASN A 745 -5.11 3.54 20.00
CA ASN A 745 -3.82 2.95 20.34
C ASN A 745 -3.21 3.74 21.49
N VAL A 746 -2.57 3.03 22.42
CA VAL A 746 -1.81 3.62 23.52
C VAL A 746 -0.39 3.11 23.46
N GLN A 747 0.57 3.98 23.76
CA GLN A 747 2.00 3.72 23.70
C GLN A 747 2.65 4.07 25.02
N ALA A 748 3.66 3.30 25.40
CA ALA A 748 4.53 3.60 26.51
C ALA A 748 5.98 3.32 26.12
N GLU A 749 6.87 4.21 26.52
CA GLU A 749 8.29 4.11 26.21
C GLU A 749 9.13 4.51 27.42
N PHE A 750 10.19 3.74 27.66
CA PHE A 750 11.20 4.05 28.65
C PHE A 750 12.59 3.97 27.99
N ARG A 751 13.35 5.05 28.13
CA ARG A 751 14.71 5.16 27.60
C ARG A 751 15.67 5.52 28.70
N ARG A 752 16.86 4.94 28.62
CA ARG A 752 18.02 5.29 29.44
C ARG A 752 19.21 5.51 28.53
N ARG A 753 19.90 6.63 28.70
CA ARG A 753 21.11 6.97 27.97
C ARG A 753 22.21 7.36 28.95
N LYS A 754 23.42 6.86 28.70
CA LYS A 754 24.65 7.39 29.25
C LYS A 754 25.53 7.84 28.10
N THR A 755 26.12 9.02 28.22
CA THR A 755 27.02 9.59 27.23
C THR A 755 28.24 10.15 27.94
N SER A 756 29.41 9.88 27.39
CA SER A 756 30.67 10.48 27.82
C SER A 756 31.39 10.98 26.57
N MET A 757 31.88 12.21 26.61
CA MET A 757 32.51 12.84 25.46
C MET A 757 33.60 13.84 25.87
N GLY A 758 34.63 13.93 25.04
CA GLY A 758 35.59 15.05 25.02
C GLY A 758 35.07 16.24 24.20
N ASP A 759 35.99 17.10 23.75
CA ASP A 759 35.69 18.20 22.83
C ASP A 759 35.55 17.68 21.40
N LEU A 760 34.33 17.74 20.84
CA LEU A 760 34.01 17.30 19.48
C LEU A 760 34.01 18.45 18.45
N SER A 761 34.31 19.69 18.85
CA SER A 761 34.25 20.86 17.99
C SER A 761 35.30 20.84 16.88
N LEU A 762 34.95 21.37 15.70
CA LEU A 762 35.84 21.58 14.57
C LEU A 762 35.95 23.06 14.25
N LYS A 763 37.09 23.66 14.60
CA LYS A 763 37.39 25.07 14.38
C LYS A 763 38.43 25.23 13.27
N ALA A 764 38.32 26.30 12.49
CA ALA A 764 39.20 26.59 11.36
C ALA A 764 40.64 26.91 11.76
N ASP A 765 40.87 27.38 12.99
CA ASP A 765 42.20 27.56 13.56
C ASP A 765 42.79 26.25 14.13
N GLY A 766 41.99 25.18 14.19
CA GLY A 766 42.35 23.90 14.77
C GLY A 766 42.39 23.89 16.30
N SER A 767 41.94 24.96 16.97
CA SER A 767 41.90 25.01 18.43
C SER A 767 40.81 24.10 19.00
N TYR A 768 41.07 23.51 20.16
CA TYR A 768 40.12 22.69 20.91
C TYR A 768 40.45 22.76 22.40
N ASP A 769 39.47 22.49 23.25
CA ASP A 769 39.62 22.39 24.69
C ASP A 769 40.08 20.97 25.04
N ASN A 770 41.30 20.85 25.59
CA ASN A 770 41.87 19.56 25.96
C ASN A 770 41.46 19.11 27.38
N GLU A 771 40.80 19.97 28.15
CA GLU A 771 40.30 19.68 29.49
C GLU A 771 38.78 19.45 29.53
N PHE A 772 38.07 19.81 28.46
CA PHE A 772 36.63 19.61 28.36
C PHE A 772 36.28 18.11 28.41
N HIS A 773 35.57 17.70 29.45
CA HIS A 773 34.99 16.38 29.53
C HIS A 773 33.56 16.48 30.07
N SER A 774 32.63 15.80 29.42
CA SER A 774 31.23 15.81 29.80
C SER A 774 30.71 14.38 29.92
N THR A 775 30.01 14.10 31.02
CA THR A 775 29.27 12.85 31.20
C THR A 775 27.82 13.17 31.51
N THR A 776 26.90 12.68 30.69
CA THR A 776 25.47 12.89 30.84
C THR A 776 24.77 11.55 31.04
N GLN A 777 23.87 11.47 32.02
CA GLN A 777 22.93 10.38 32.20
C GLN A 777 21.52 10.92 32.06
N GLN A 778 20.68 10.26 31.29
CA GLN A 778 19.31 10.70 31.05
C GLN A 778 18.35 9.53 31.03
N ASP A 779 17.29 9.65 31.84
CA ASP A 779 16.15 8.74 31.85
C ASP A 779 14.93 9.48 31.30
N ILE A 780 14.23 8.86 30.34
CA ILE A 780 13.03 9.41 29.71
C ILE A 780 11.91 8.39 29.82
N ALA A 781 10.76 8.83 30.30
CA ALA A 781 9.51 8.08 30.24
C ALA A 781 8.49 8.83 29.38
N ARG A 782 7.84 8.12 28.46
CA ARG A 782 6.79 8.68 27.58
C ARG A 782 5.53 7.85 27.64
N LEU A 783 4.39 8.53 27.69
CA LEU A 783 3.08 7.96 27.41
C LEU A 783 2.47 8.66 26.19
N GLY A 784 1.98 7.89 25.25
CA GLY A 784 1.36 8.40 24.02
C GLY A 784 0.01 7.75 23.75
N ALA A 785 -0.87 8.45 23.04
CA ALA A 785 -2.12 7.90 22.57
C ALA A 785 -2.45 8.43 21.17
N HIS A 786 -3.05 7.57 20.35
CA HIS A 786 -3.59 7.92 19.03
C HIS A 786 -5.04 7.45 18.95
N PHE A 787 -5.93 8.40 18.71
CA PHE A 787 -7.37 8.18 18.57
C PHE A 787 -7.85 8.64 17.19
N SER A 788 -8.32 7.70 16.37
CA SER A 788 -8.78 7.93 14.98
C SER A 788 -10.28 7.61 14.85
N PRO A 789 -11.18 8.50 15.31
CA PRO A 789 -12.63 8.23 15.35
C PRO A 789 -13.26 8.02 13.97
N SER A 790 -12.67 8.60 12.93
CA SER A 790 -13.02 8.44 11.52
C SER A 790 -11.75 8.51 10.68
N PHE A 791 -11.84 8.07 9.43
CA PHE A 791 -10.76 8.19 8.47
C PHE A 791 -10.44 9.64 8.07
N GLN A 792 -11.13 10.65 8.59
CA GLN A 792 -10.93 12.09 8.33
C GLN A 792 -10.24 12.80 9.50
N SER A 793 -10.09 12.14 10.64
CA SER A 793 -9.76 12.80 11.90
C SER A 793 -8.88 11.90 12.75
N ASP A 794 -7.70 12.42 13.10
CA ASP A 794 -6.74 11.78 13.98
C ASP A 794 -6.37 12.71 15.13
N PHE A 795 -6.40 12.18 16.35
CA PHE A 795 -5.96 12.87 17.55
C PHE A 795 -4.73 12.14 18.10
N ILE A 796 -3.63 12.86 18.28
CA ILE A 796 -2.43 12.33 18.94
C ILE A 796 -2.14 13.14 20.21
N VAL A 797 -1.72 12.44 21.26
CA VAL A 797 -1.34 13.04 22.54
C VAL A 797 -0.03 12.39 22.98
N SER A 798 0.90 13.19 23.50
CA SER A 798 2.17 12.71 24.05
C SER A 798 2.49 13.43 25.35
N ALA A 799 2.93 12.68 26.36
CA ALA A 799 3.41 13.20 27.62
C ALA A 799 4.78 12.60 27.95
N PHE A 800 5.76 13.45 28.24
CA PHE A 800 7.12 13.09 28.59
C PHE A 800 7.44 13.49 30.03
N TYR A 801 8.25 12.66 30.66
CA TYR A 801 9.05 12.98 31.83
C TYR A 801 10.53 12.72 31.49
N SER A 802 11.41 13.66 31.84
CA SER A 802 12.85 13.49 31.70
C SER A 802 13.55 13.85 33.01
N ASP A 803 14.55 13.05 33.37
CA ASP A 803 15.53 13.33 34.43
C ASP A 803 16.93 13.20 33.82
N ARG A 804 17.65 14.33 33.70
CA ARG A 804 18.97 14.44 33.08
C ARG A 804 19.98 14.93 34.11
N ASP A 805 21.05 14.18 34.32
CA ASP A 805 22.19 14.53 35.16
C ASP A 805 23.41 14.77 34.26
N GLU A 806 23.99 15.96 34.33
CA GLU A 806 25.15 16.37 33.52
C GLU A 806 26.48 16.30 34.28
N GLY A 807 26.46 15.74 35.50
CA GLY A 807 27.59 15.76 36.42
C GLY A 807 27.76 17.11 37.12
N ASN A 808 28.79 17.23 37.98
CA ASN A 808 29.11 18.48 38.70
C ASN A 808 27.93 19.11 39.48
N ASN A 809 27.01 18.29 39.99
CA ASN A 809 25.77 18.70 40.67
C ASN A 809 24.80 19.54 39.79
N VAL A 810 24.78 19.29 38.48
CA VAL A 810 23.86 19.90 37.54
C VAL A 810 22.82 18.87 37.09
N THR A 811 21.54 19.13 37.38
CA THR A 811 20.43 18.23 37.01
C THR A 811 19.27 18.99 36.39
N ASP A 812 18.70 18.43 35.33
CA ASP A 812 17.53 18.93 34.61
C ASP A 812 16.36 17.96 34.74
N LYS A 813 15.24 18.45 35.29
CA LYS A 813 13.99 17.69 35.37
C LYS A 813 12.89 18.42 34.64
N GLY A 814 12.06 17.71 33.89
CA GLY A 814 10.95 18.36 33.23
C GLY A 814 9.81 17.46 32.79
N TYR A 815 8.67 18.12 32.53
CA TYR A 815 7.44 17.53 32.02
C TYR A 815 6.99 18.27 30.76
N GLN A 816 6.66 17.51 29.73
CA GLN A 816 6.14 18.03 28.46
C GLN A 816 4.85 17.29 28.13
N THR A 817 3.80 18.02 27.77
CA THR A 817 2.53 17.43 27.32
C THR A 817 2.03 18.18 26.10
N GLU A 818 1.73 17.43 25.04
CA GLU A 818 1.25 17.98 23.78
C GLU A 818 0.04 17.19 23.29
N ALA A 819 -0.87 17.90 22.62
CA ALA A 819 -2.01 17.31 21.92
C ALA A 819 -2.14 17.94 20.54
N GLN A 820 -2.45 17.12 19.54
CA GLN A 820 -2.65 17.55 18.17
C GLN A 820 -3.88 16.86 17.56
N HIS A 821 -4.64 17.62 16.77
CA HIS A 821 -5.73 17.14 15.94
C HIS A 821 -5.37 17.37 14.47
N LEU A 822 -5.35 16.29 13.70
CA LEU A 822 -5.22 16.25 12.27
C LEU A 822 -6.59 15.98 11.67
N PHE A 823 -7.10 16.92 10.88
CA PHE A 823 -8.37 16.81 10.18
C PHE A 823 -8.15 16.94 8.68
N HIS A 824 -8.72 16.05 7.88
CA HIS A 824 -8.57 16.09 6.43
C HIS A 824 -9.88 15.85 5.71
N THR A 825 -10.00 16.52 4.57
CA THR A 825 -11.17 16.50 3.68
C THR A 825 -10.68 16.40 2.24
N ASP A 826 -11.60 16.29 1.29
CA ASP A 826 -11.31 16.30 -0.15
C ASP A 826 -10.76 17.65 -0.66
N GLN A 827 -10.94 18.75 0.08
CA GLN A 827 -10.56 20.10 -0.35
C GLN A 827 -9.43 20.73 0.48
N PHE A 828 -9.37 20.39 1.77
CA PHE A 828 -8.38 20.95 2.69
C PHE A 828 -8.02 20.00 3.83
N ASN A 829 -6.82 20.20 4.36
CA ASN A 829 -6.31 19.54 5.56
C ASN A 829 -6.01 20.60 6.62
N LEU A 830 -6.31 20.30 7.88
CA LEU A 830 -6.11 21.18 9.03
C LEU A 830 -5.35 20.42 10.12
N THR A 831 -4.22 20.97 10.54
CA THR A 831 -3.44 20.51 11.69
C THR A 831 -3.54 21.55 12.79
N THR A 832 -4.02 21.19 13.96
CA THR A 832 -4.09 22.07 15.14
C THR A 832 -3.42 21.38 16.33
N GLY A 833 -2.73 22.13 17.17
CA GLY A 833 -2.13 21.55 18.36
C GLY A 833 -1.82 22.56 19.44
N VAL A 834 -1.57 22.03 20.64
CA VAL A 834 -1.22 22.77 21.85
C VAL A 834 -0.18 21.98 22.64
N GLY A 835 0.71 22.70 23.31
CA GLY A 835 1.81 22.15 24.09
C GLY A 835 2.02 22.92 25.38
N ILE A 836 2.39 22.20 26.44
CA ILE A 836 2.76 22.77 27.74
C ILE A 836 4.05 22.08 28.20
N TYR A 837 5.02 22.89 28.60
CA TYR A 837 6.36 22.44 28.97
C TYR A 837 6.77 23.11 30.30
N ASP A 838 7.32 22.33 31.23
CA ASP A 838 7.84 22.81 32.51
C ASP A 838 9.19 22.13 32.78
N ILE A 839 10.23 22.93 33.01
CA ILE A 839 11.62 22.50 33.18
C ILE A 839 12.20 23.18 34.41
N ASP A 840 12.75 22.39 35.33
CA ASP A 840 13.49 22.85 36.48
C ASP A 840 14.96 22.39 36.36
N HIS A 841 15.84 23.37 36.18
CA HIS A 841 17.28 23.19 36.14
C HIS A 841 17.86 23.51 37.53
N GLN A 842 18.61 22.58 38.09
CA GLN A 842 19.24 22.70 39.39
C GLN A 842 20.76 22.61 39.24
N GLY A 843 21.50 23.40 40.02
CA GLY A 843 22.95 23.51 39.94
C GLY A 843 23.41 24.95 39.70
N LYS A 844 24.58 25.12 39.06
CA LYS A 844 25.13 26.45 38.71
C LYS A 844 24.34 27.04 37.53
N GLY A 845 23.66 28.18 37.74
CA GLY A 845 22.77 28.78 36.73
C GLY A 845 21.32 28.27 36.82
N ALA A 846 20.86 27.94 38.04
CA ALA A 846 19.53 27.40 38.29
C ALA A 846 18.42 28.28 37.70
N LEU A 847 17.51 27.64 36.96
CA LEU A 847 16.41 28.32 36.29
C LEU A 847 15.18 27.41 36.25
N THR A 848 14.00 28.02 36.26
CA THR A 848 12.75 27.33 35.94
C THR A 848 12.17 27.94 34.67
N ALA A 849 11.96 27.13 33.65
CA ALA A 849 11.40 27.52 32.38
C ALA A 849 9.98 26.93 32.20
N LYS A 850 9.03 27.77 31.84
CA LYS A 850 7.65 27.39 31.52
C LYS A 850 7.32 27.87 30.13
N GLU A 851 6.71 26.98 29.35
CA GLU A 851 6.35 27.28 27.98
C GLU A 851 4.95 26.75 27.67
N GLN A 852 4.24 27.53 26.85
CA GLN A 852 2.96 27.15 26.28
C GLN A 852 2.96 27.50 24.80
N ASP A 853 2.51 26.58 23.97
CA ASP A 853 2.31 26.84 22.55
C ASP A 853 0.91 26.42 22.09
N ALA A 854 0.48 27.07 21.02
CA ALA A 854 -0.70 26.70 20.26
C ALA A 854 -0.45 27.02 18.80
N TYR A 855 -0.89 26.15 17.90
CA TYR A 855 -0.74 26.38 16.47
C TYR A 855 -1.89 25.82 15.67
N PHE A 856 -2.13 26.40 14.50
CA PHE A 856 -2.89 25.77 13.44
C PHE A 856 -2.20 25.96 12.08
N ASN A 857 -2.31 24.98 11.20
CA ASN A 857 -1.90 25.05 9.80
C ASN A 857 -3.01 24.44 8.93
N ILE A 858 -3.41 25.14 7.87
CA ILE A 858 -4.36 24.65 6.88
C ILE A 858 -3.67 24.54 5.52
N ASN A 859 -3.84 23.39 4.85
CA ASN A 859 -3.44 23.17 3.47
C ASN A 859 -4.70 23.13 2.60
N VAL A 860 -4.77 23.94 1.55
CA VAL A 860 -5.92 24.04 0.64
C VAL A 860 -5.46 23.82 -0.80
N ALA A 861 -6.03 22.82 -1.48
CA ALA A 861 -5.68 22.47 -2.86
C ALA A 861 -6.64 23.12 -3.87
N VAL A 862 -6.46 24.42 -4.13
CA VAL A 862 -7.33 25.18 -5.05
C VAL A 862 -6.52 26.18 -5.89
N PRO A 863 -6.49 26.04 -7.24
CA PRO A 863 -6.91 24.87 -8.05
C PRO A 863 -6.09 23.61 -7.73
N GLU A 864 -6.51 22.42 -8.21
CA GLU A 864 -5.92 21.11 -7.81
C GLU A 864 -4.39 21.00 -7.99
N ASN A 865 -3.78 21.80 -8.86
CA ASN A 865 -2.34 21.83 -9.09
C ASN A 865 -1.58 22.84 -8.19
N ILE A 866 -2.26 23.56 -7.30
CA ILE A 866 -1.69 24.50 -6.34
C ILE A 866 -2.16 24.16 -4.93
N ILE A 867 -1.21 23.91 -4.02
CA ILE A 867 -1.49 23.75 -2.60
C ILE A 867 -0.99 24.97 -1.85
N TRP A 868 -1.91 25.64 -1.17
CA TRP A 868 -1.63 26.77 -0.29
C TRP A 868 -1.54 26.28 1.15
N THR A 869 -0.49 26.68 1.86
CA THR A 869 -0.33 26.45 3.29
C THR A 869 -0.45 27.78 4.03
N LEU A 870 -1.43 27.90 4.93
CA LEU A 870 -1.61 29.05 5.80
C LEU A 870 -1.54 28.58 7.25
N GLY A 871 -0.71 29.22 8.08
CA GLY A 871 -0.55 28.83 9.46
C GLY A 871 -0.34 30.01 10.40
N LEU A 872 -0.67 29.79 11.66
CA LEU A 872 -0.40 30.71 12.75
C LEU A 872 -0.05 29.89 14.00
N GLY A 873 1.11 30.19 14.57
CA GLY A 873 1.47 29.73 15.90
C GLY A 873 1.47 30.88 16.91
N TYR A 874 1.27 30.55 18.17
CA TYR A 874 1.55 31.39 19.32
C TYR A 874 2.42 30.59 20.27
N VAL A 875 3.50 31.22 20.77
CA VAL A 875 4.37 30.62 21.78
C VAL A 875 4.58 31.66 22.89
N SER A 876 4.40 31.23 24.13
CA SER A 876 4.75 31.98 25.34
C SER A 876 5.88 31.24 26.03
N PHE A 877 7.05 31.88 26.13
CA PHE A 877 8.26 31.31 26.71
C PHE A 877 8.72 32.16 27.90
N LYS A 878 8.76 31.57 29.09
CA LYS A 878 9.10 32.26 30.34
C LYS A 878 10.18 31.52 31.10
N GLN A 879 11.28 32.21 31.40
CA GLN A 879 12.39 31.70 32.21
C GLN A 879 12.58 32.56 33.47
N SER A 880 12.70 31.93 34.64
CA SER A 880 12.71 32.60 35.96
C SER A 880 13.74 32.00 36.96
N LYS A 881 14.03 32.76 38.04
CA LYS A 881 14.94 32.56 39.20
C LYS A 881 16.24 33.39 39.23
N GLU A 882 17.12 33.27 38.23
CA GLU A 882 18.40 34.02 38.21
C GLU A 882 18.63 34.82 36.90
N GLN A 883 17.89 34.48 35.84
CA GLN A 883 17.98 35.09 34.51
C GLN A 883 16.55 35.20 33.96
N PHE A 884 16.09 36.41 33.61
CA PHE A 884 14.71 36.64 33.16
C PHE A 884 14.67 36.75 31.63
N LEU A 885 13.94 35.84 30.99
CA LEU A 885 13.60 35.90 29.56
C LEU A 885 12.10 35.62 29.43
N ASP A 886 11.36 36.58 28.89
CA ASP A 886 9.90 36.51 28.70
C ASP A 886 9.59 36.91 27.25
N ILE A 887 9.15 35.93 26.47
CA ILE A 887 8.87 36.08 25.03
C ILE A 887 7.45 35.59 24.76
N ASP A 888 6.58 36.50 24.34
CA ASP A 888 5.27 36.19 23.77
C ASP A 888 5.31 36.49 22.27
N GLN A 889 5.22 35.45 21.43
CA GLN A 889 5.42 35.59 19.99
C GLN A 889 4.32 34.94 19.15
N LEU A 890 3.82 35.69 18.18
CA LEU A 890 3.02 35.16 17.07
C LEU A 890 3.92 34.75 15.90
N ASN A 891 3.63 33.59 15.33
CA ASN A 891 4.40 32.90 14.30
C ASN A 891 3.52 32.69 13.05
N PRO A 892 3.31 33.72 12.21
CA PRO A 892 2.61 33.55 10.94
C PRO A 892 3.42 32.65 9.99
N LYS A 893 2.73 31.82 9.23
CA LYS A 893 3.31 30.89 8.25
C LYS A 893 2.54 30.92 6.95
N PHE A 894 3.26 31.05 5.85
CA PHE A 894 2.74 31.00 4.50
C PHE A 894 3.58 30.05 3.66
N GLY A 895 2.93 29.21 2.86
CA GLY A 895 3.56 28.30 1.92
C GLY A 895 2.73 28.13 0.66
N LEU A 896 3.40 27.79 -0.44
CA LEU A 896 2.79 27.46 -1.72
C LEU A 896 3.60 26.36 -2.39
N GLN A 897 2.92 25.33 -2.86
CA GLN A 897 3.47 24.29 -3.74
C GLN A 897 2.64 24.29 -5.02
N TRP A 898 3.25 24.60 -6.17
CA TRP A 898 2.57 24.70 -7.46
C TRP A 898 3.21 23.77 -8.48
N ALA A 899 2.46 22.77 -8.93
CA ALA A 899 2.76 22.02 -10.14
C ALA A 899 2.37 22.87 -11.36
N ILE A 900 3.30 23.71 -11.83
CA ILE A 900 3.12 24.57 -13.02
C ILE A 900 2.82 23.69 -14.23
N THR A 901 3.56 22.59 -14.35
CA THR A 901 3.30 21.48 -15.27
C THR A 901 3.64 20.17 -14.56
N GLU A 902 3.38 19.02 -15.17
CA GLU A 902 3.82 17.72 -14.65
C GLU A 902 5.36 17.59 -14.52
N ASN A 903 6.12 18.48 -15.17
CA ASN A 903 7.57 18.46 -15.20
C ASN A 903 8.23 19.66 -14.52
N VAL A 904 7.44 20.64 -14.03
CA VAL A 904 7.96 21.87 -13.42
C VAL A 904 7.17 22.20 -12.16
N GLY A 905 7.84 22.15 -11.01
CA GLY A 905 7.31 22.53 -9.71
C GLY A 905 7.91 23.85 -9.21
N LEU A 906 7.08 24.67 -8.57
CA LEU A 906 7.48 25.85 -7.81
C LEU A 906 7.09 25.66 -6.34
N ARG A 907 8.00 25.98 -5.42
CA ARG A 907 7.77 26.01 -3.98
C ARG A 907 8.13 27.38 -3.44
N LEU A 908 7.29 27.94 -2.58
CA LEU A 908 7.53 29.21 -1.88
C LEU A 908 7.14 29.05 -0.42
N ALA A 909 7.90 29.67 0.48
CA ALA A 909 7.55 29.75 1.89
C ALA A 909 8.02 31.06 2.52
N SER A 910 7.24 31.57 3.46
CA SER A 910 7.60 32.70 4.33
C SER A 910 6.97 32.47 5.70
N PHE A 911 7.79 32.32 6.73
CA PHE A 911 7.29 32.01 8.07
C PHE A 911 8.21 32.50 9.19
N LYS A 912 7.61 32.74 10.35
CA LYS A 912 8.32 33.08 11.60
C LYS A 912 8.27 31.91 12.57
N THR A 913 9.37 31.68 13.29
CA THR A 913 9.50 30.60 14.29
C THR A 913 10.25 31.10 15.50
N LEU A 914 9.90 30.61 16.68
CA LEU A 914 10.68 30.71 17.90
C LEU A 914 11.23 29.30 18.20
N LYS A 915 12.53 29.16 18.50
CA LYS A 915 13.10 27.90 18.98
C LYS A 915 12.73 27.74 20.48
N PRO A 916 11.88 26.77 20.84
CA PRO A 916 11.48 26.55 22.22
C PRO A 916 12.52 25.76 23.03
N ARG A 917 12.41 25.75 24.36
CA ARG A 917 13.24 24.87 25.22
C ARG A 917 12.52 23.54 25.39
N LEU A 918 12.71 22.64 24.42
CA LEU A 918 12.11 21.30 24.43
C LEU A 918 12.91 20.35 25.35
N ILE A 919 12.20 19.60 26.19
CA ILE A 919 12.78 18.75 27.25
C ILE A 919 13.65 17.63 26.68
N VAL A 920 13.18 17.06 25.57
CA VAL A 920 13.87 15.98 24.85
C VAL A 920 14.15 16.38 23.40
N GLN A 921 14.11 17.68 23.08
CA GLN A 921 14.28 18.22 21.71
C GLN A 921 13.27 17.65 20.69
N GLN A 922 12.10 17.18 21.14
CA GLN A 922 11.01 16.64 20.31
C GLN A 922 9.74 17.47 20.50
N THR A 923 8.96 17.63 19.45
CA THR A 923 7.60 18.19 19.47
C THR A 923 6.74 17.45 18.46
N ILE A 924 5.42 17.48 18.63
CA ILE A 924 4.48 17.02 17.60
C ILE A 924 4.08 18.14 16.64
N ALA A 925 4.58 19.37 16.81
CA ALA A 925 4.33 20.47 15.89
C ALA A 925 4.89 20.18 14.47
N PRO A 926 4.19 20.61 13.40
CA PRO A 926 4.68 20.43 12.04
C PRO A 926 6.07 21.02 11.85
N THR A 927 7.00 20.22 11.32
CA THR A 927 8.41 20.62 11.22
C THR A 927 8.76 21.35 9.93
N GLN A 928 7.86 21.41 8.95
CA GLN A 928 8.12 22.01 7.64
C GLN A 928 6.90 22.73 7.06
N ILE A 929 7.16 23.74 6.24
CA ILE A 929 6.16 24.51 5.49
C ILE A 929 6.53 24.48 4.01
N ALA A 930 5.69 23.89 3.17
CA ALA A 930 5.89 23.77 1.71
C ALA A 930 7.25 23.16 1.30
N GLY A 931 7.80 22.25 2.10
CA GLY A 931 9.08 21.58 1.92
C GLY A 931 10.27 22.27 2.58
N PHE A 932 10.07 23.37 3.31
CA PHE A 932 11.13 24.10 4.00
C PHE A 932 11.07 23.85 5.50
N ASN A 933 12.20 23.41 6.08
CA ASN A 933 12.31 23.09 7.50
C ASN A 933 12.08 24.33 8.39
N GLN A 934 11.36 24.13 9.50
CA GLN A 934 10.99 25.14 10.47
C GLN A 934 11.96 25.15 11.66
N PHE A 935 12.30 23.97 12.18
CA PHE A 935 13.07 23.83 13.43
C PHE A 935 14.53 23.54 13.14
N PHE A 936 15.40 24.44 13.59
CA PHE A 936 16.84 24.28 13.46
C PHE A 936 17.51 24.23 14.83
N ASP A 937 18.63 23.52 14.91
CA ASP A 937 19.46 23.50 16.10
C ASP A 937 20.15 24.88 16.25
N ALA A 938 19.68 25.67 17.23
CA ALA A 938 20.13 27.00 17.63
C ALA A 938 20.01 27.17 19.17
N PRO A 939 20.39 28.29 19.79
CA PRO A 939 20.10 28.55 21.20
C PRO A 939 18.60 28.62 21.47
N ASN A 940 18.17 28.18 22.65
CA ASN A 940 16.77 28.28 23.07
C ASN A 940 16.35 29.76 23.15
N GLY A 941 15.13 30.08 22.70
CA GLY A 941 14.62 31.45 22.58
C GLY A 941 15.03 32.17 21.29
N THR A 942 15.76 31.53 20.37
CA THR A 942 16.11 32.14 19.07
C THR A 942 14.86 32.33 18.21
N THR A 943 14.62 33.57 17.77
CA THR A 943 13.58 33.87 16.79
C THR A 943 14.16 33.86 15.38
N ALA A 944 13.43 33.28 14.43
CA ALA A 944 13.85 33.18 13.04
C ALA A 944 12.72 33.58 12.09
N GLU A 945 12.99 34.48 11.16
CA GLU A 945 12.15 34.80 10.01
C GLU A 945 12.76 34.16 8.77
N SER A 946 12.05 33.22 8.16
CA SER A 946 12.56 32.36 7.09
C SER A 946 11.79 32.58 5.79
N GLN A 947 12.52 32.68 4.68
CA GLN A 947 11.99 32.80 3.34
C GLN A 947 12.63 31.74 2.44
N GLY A 948 11.81 31.02 1.68
CA GLY A 948 12.24 29.91 0.82
C GLY A 948 11.64 30.02 -0.58
N ILE A 949 12.44 29.70 -1.60
CA ILE A 949 12.01 29.50 -2.99
C ILE A 949 12.67 28.25 -3.56
N GLY A 950 11.90 27.42 -4.26
CA GLY A 950 12.37 26.21 -4.92
C GLY A 950 11.77 26.09 -6.33
N LEU A 951 12.59 25.72 -7.31
CA LEU A 951 12.18 25.40 -8.68
C LEU A 951 12.72 24.03 -9.03
N ASP A 952 11.84 23.09 -9.32
CA ASP A 952 12.15 21.68 -9.53
C ASP A 952 11.73 21.25 -10.94
N PHE A 953 12.61 20.56 -11.66
CA PHE A 953 12.46 20.22 -13.08
C PHE A 953 12.66 18.72 -13.32
N ARG A 954 11.74 18.13 -14.10
CA ARG A 954 11.93 16.82 -14.74
C ARG A 954 12.20 17.04 -16.22
N PHE A 955 13.47 17.03 -16.61
CA PHE A 955 13.88 17.31 -18.00
C PHE A 955 13.55 16.16 -18.95
N ALA A 956 13.73 14.93 -18.48
CA ALA A 956 13.43 13.69 -19.19
C ALA A 956 13.28 12.55 -18.18
N ASP A 957 12.87 11.37 -18.64
CA ASP A 957 12.85 10.18 -17.81
C ASP A 957 14.26 9.91 -17.24
N GLY A 958 14.35 9.92 -15.92
CA GLY A 958 15.61 9.69 -15.23
C GLY A 958 16.58 10.87 -15.20
N LEU A 959 16.22 12.07 -15.70
CA LEU A 959 17.02 13.29 -15.62
C LEU A 959 16.22 14.42 -14.94
N TYR A 960 16.70 14.84 -13.79
CA TYR A 960 16.05 15.82 -12.92
C TYR A 960 17.03 16.91 -12.53
N GLY A 961 16.53 18.10 -12.22
CA GLY A 961 17.34 19.12 -11.59
C GLY A 961 16.49 20.20 -10.96
N GLY A 962 17.12 21.09 -10.20
CA GLY A 962 16.39 22.15 -9.53
C GLY A 962 17.30 23.15 -8.85
N LEU A 963 16.67 24.22 -8.38
CA LEU A 963 17.29 25.32 -7.66
C LEU A 963 16.48 25.59 -6.39
N GLU A 964 17.13 25.74 -5.25
CA GLU A 964 16.51 26.12 -3.99
C GLU A 964 17.32 27.26 -3.34
N GLY A 965 16.62 28.25 -2.80
CA GLY A 965 17.20 29.35 -2.05
C GLY A 965 16.43 29.56 -0.76
N VAL A 966 17.16 29.60 0.36
CA VAL A 966 16.61 29.85 1.69
C VAL A 966 17.38 30.99 2.34
N GLN A 967 16.67 31.96 2.89
CA GLN A 967 17.21 33.01 3.74
C GLN A 967 16.54 32.96 5.11
N ARG A 968 17.33 33.13 6.17
CA ARG A 968 16.86 33.20 7.55
C ARG A 968 17.48 34.40 8.24
N ASP A 969 16.65 35.28 8.76
CA ASP A 969 17.06 36.38 9.64
C ASP A 969 16.77 35.96 11.08
N LEU A 970 17.78 36.00 11.94
CA LEU A 970 17.78 35.40 13.28
C LEU A 970 17.97 36.47 14.36
N GLN A 971 17.29 36.30 15.48
CA GLN A 971 17.55 37.01 16.73
C GLN A 971 17.93 35.99 17.80
N ILE A 972 19.21 35.97 18.15
CA ILE A 972 19.81 34.94 19.00
C ILE A 972 19.99 35.51 20.41
N PRO A 973 19.31 34.95 21.43
CA PRO A 973 19.53 35.37 22.81
C PRO A 973 20.85 34.81 23.34
N ILE A 974 21.70 35.67 23.88
CA ILE A 974 22.95 35.30 24.54
C ILE A 974 22.92 35.86 25.97
N PHE A 975 23.23 35.02 26.95
CA PHE A 975 23.27 35.43 28.34
C PHE A 975 24.48 36.34 28.61
N ASN A 976 24.24 37.53 29.15
CA ASN A 976 25.29 38.45 29.55
C ASN A 976 25.51 38.35 31.07
N ALA A 977 26.63 37.75 31.47
CA ALA A 977 26.96 37.56 32.88
C ALA A 977 27.26 38.87 33.62
N SER A 978 27.59 39.95 32.92
CA SER A 978 27.81 41.28 33.51
C SER A 978 26.51 41.96 33.93
N SER A 979 25.48 41.85 33.07
CA SER A 979 24.20 42.53 33.26
C SER A 979 23.13 41.64 33.89
N GLY A 980 23.33 40.31 33.89
CA GLY A 980 22.37 39.34 34.41
C GLY A 980 21.11 39.19 33.54
N VAL A 981 21.11 39.75 32.33
CA VAL A 981 20.01 39.67 31.35
C VAL A 981 20.49 39.09 30.01
N PHE A 982 19.55 38.70 29.15
CA PHE A 982 19.85 38.24 27.79
C PHE A 982 19.95 39.42 26.82
N ASP A 983 21.05 39.47 26.06
CA ASP A 983 21.21 40.36 24.90
C ASP A 983 20.84 39.60 23.62
N PHE A 984 20.24 40.28 22.64
CA PHE A 984 19.85 39.68 21.36
C PHE A 984 20.81 40.08 20.25
N PHE A 985 21.26 39.09 19.49
CA PHE A 985 22.21 39.27 18.40
C PHE A 985 21.53 38.99 17.06
N ASP A 986 21.78 39.88 16.10
CA ASP A 986 21.27 39.71 14.75
C ASP A 986 22.18 38.74 13.98
N GLY A 987 21.58 37.63 13.57
CA GLY A 987 22.20 36.63 12.71
C GLY A 987 21.51 36.57 11.35
N ARG A 988 22.22 36.15 10.32
CA ARG A 988 21.66 35.91 9.00
C ARG A 988 22.26 34.67 8.38
N GLU A 989 21.39 33.82 7.85
CA GLU A 989 21.74 32.61 7.11
C GLU A 989 21.23 32.69 5.68
N LYS A 990 22.06 32.28 4.73
CA LYS A 990 21.66 32.11 3.33
C LYS A 990 22.16 30.76 2.85
N ALA A 991 21.27 29.95 2.29
CA ALA A 991 21.60 28.69 1.67
C ALA A 991 21.05 28.67 0.24
N TYR A 992 21.91 28.39 -0.73
CA TYR A 992 21.52 28.18 -2.12
C TYR A 992 21.98 26.80 -2.57
N LEU A 993 21.07 26.04 -3.18
CA LEU A 993 21.31 24.71 -3.71
C LEU A 993 20.92 24.70 -5.19
N GLY A 994 21.79 24.16 -6.03
CA GLY A 994 21.44 23.70 -7.37
C GLY A 994 21.78 22.23 -7.50
N TYR A 995 20.86 21.41 -8.01
CA TYR A 995 21.08 19.97 -8.13
C TYR A 995 20.77 19.47 -9.54
N LEU A 996 21.50 18.42 -9.96
CA LEU A 996 21.29 17.69 -11.19
C LEU A 996 21.46 16.19 -10.91
N TYR A 997 20.41 15.42 -11.16
CA TYR A 997 20.32 13.99 -10.89
C TYR A 997 20.03 13.24 -12.17
N TRP A 998 20.78 12.17 -12.42
CA TRP A 998 20.70 11.44 -13.69
C TRP A 998 20.82 9.93 -13.48
N THR A 999 19.95 9.19 -14.16
CA THR A 999 19.98 7.73 -14.26
C THR A 999 20.21 7.32 -15.72
N PRO A 1000 21.44 7.44 -16.23
CA PRO A 1000 21.76 7.17 -17.65
C PRO A 1000 21.51 5.71 -18.07
N HIS A 1001 21.46 4.81 -17.09
CA HIS A 1001 21.35 3.38 -17.31
C HIS A 1001 20.64 2.72 -16.11
N PRO A 1002 19.94 1.58 -16.28
CA PRO A 1002 19.27 0.84 -15.19
C PRO A 1002 20.12 0.43 -13.98
N HIS A 1003 21.43 0.67 -13.99
CA HIS A 1003 22.39 0.26 -12.97
C HIS A 1003 23.23 1.43 -12.45
N TRP A 1004 23.06 2.64 -12.98
CA TRP A 1004 23.91 3.78 -12.67
C TRP A 1004 23.06 4.97 -12.26
N ALA A 1005 23.45 5.62 -11.18
CA ALA A 1005 22.92 6.91 -10.77
C ALA A 1005 24.07 7.89 -10.60
N ILE A 1006 23.90 9.11 -11.10
CA ILE A 1006 24.87 10.19 -11.03
C ILE A 1006 24.17 11.38 -10.40
N ARG A 1007 24.79 11.98 -9.39
CA ARG A 1007 24.34 13.25 -8.80
C ARG A 1007 25.45 14.28 -8.81
N SER A 1008 25.07 15.52 -9.06
CA SER A 1008 25.90 16.69 -8.84
C SER A 1008 25.07 17.74 -8.14
N GLU A 1009 25.60 18.29 -7.05
CA GLU A 1009 24.94 19.36 -6.30
C GLU A 1009 25.93 20.49 -6.09
N TYR A 1010 25.52 21.73 -6.35
CA TYR A 1010 26.26 22.91 -5.95
C TYR A 1010 25.55 23.57 -4.78
N ARG A 1011 26.23 23.66 -3.64
CA ARG A 1011 25.69 24.25 -2.42
C ARG A 1011 26.54 25.42 -1.96
N PHE A 1012 25.90 26.55 -1.69
CA PHE A 1012 26.50 27.70 -1.04
C PHE A 1012 25.77 27.97 0.27
N ASP A 1013 26.48 27.92 1.39
CA ASP A 1013 25.97 28.30 2.69
C ASP A 1013 26.75 29.53 3.20
N ARG A 1014 26.04 30.56 3.64
CA ARG A 1014 26.60 31.71 4.35
C ARG A 1014 25.93 31.85 5.70
N PHE A 1015 26.75 31.96 6.74
CA PHE A 1015 26.32 32.43 8.06
C PHE A 1015 27.04 33.75 8.36
N SER A 1016 26.31 34.73 8.88
CA SER A 1016 26.89 35.97 9.38
C SER A 1016 26.18 36.41 10.66
N ALA A 1017 26.92 36.89 11.65
CA ALA A 1017 26.38 37.49 12.87
C ALA A 1017 27.15 38.76 13.22
N GLU A 1018 26.44 39.78 13.73
CA GLU A 1018 27.00 41.06 14.15
C GLU A 1018 26.59 41.37 15.59
N GLY A 1019 27.56 41.71 16.46
CA GLY A 1019 27.32 42.26 17.80
C GLY A 1019 28.45 41.99 18.79
N ILE A 1020 28.51 42.77 19.88
CA ILE A 1020 29.53 42.69 20.95
C ILE A 1020 28.87 42.19 22.25
N VAL A 1021 29.39 41.14 22.90
CA VAL A 1021 29.08 40.84 24.32
C VAL A 1021 30.22 41.38 25.19
N ASN A 1022 29.90 42.26 26.14
CA ASN A 1022 30.81 42.61 27.22
C ASN A 1022 30.58 41.64 28.40
N LEU A 1023 31.57 40.78 28.71
CA LEU A 1023 31.59 39.93 29.91
C LEU A 1023 32.68 40.41 30.89
N PRO A 1024 32.57 40.15 32.22
CA PRO A 1024 33.67 40.34 33.14
C PRO A 1024 34.73 39.25 32.86
N PHE A 1025 36.02 39.54 33.09
CA PHE A 1025 37.20 38.65 32.91
C PHE A 1025 37.94 38.68 31.54
N ASP A 1026 38.07 39.83 30.88
CA ASP A 1026 39.00 40.07 29.74
C ASP A 1026 39.00 38.99 28.61
N LEU A 1027 37.83 38.40 28.31
CA LEU A 1027 37.61 37.56 27.12
C LEU A 1027 36.64 38.27 26.17
N HIS A 1028 37.07 38.53 24.93
CA HIS A 1028 36.23 39.11 23.87
C HIS A 1028 35.48 38.00 23.10
N LEU A 1029 34.15 38.07 23.01
CA LEU A 1029 33.28 37.19 22.20
C LEU A 1029 32.09 38.04 21.72
N PHE A 1030 31.84 38.43 20.47
CA PHE A 1030 32.42 38.22 19.15
C PHE A 1030 32.55 39.59 18.47
N GLY A 1031 33.38 39.75 17.44
CA GLY A 1031 33.23 40.80 16.42
C GLY A 1031 32.34 40.32 15.27
N ALA A 1032 32.37 40.97 14.11
CA ALA A 1032 31.68 40.45 12.92
C ALA A 1032 32.18 39.03 12.60
N TYR A 1033 31.27 38.06 12.64
CA TYR A 1033 31.55 36.65 12.33
C TYR A 1033 30.87 36.29 11.02
N GLN A 1034 31.64 35.75 10.07
CA GLN A 1034 31.10 35.32 8.78
C GLN A 1034 31.79 34.05 8.29
N VAL A 1035 31.00 33.05 7.90
CA VAL A 1035 31.48 31.82 7.26
C VAL A 1035 30.72 31.60 5.95
N ASP A 1036 31.47 31.57 4.85
CA ASP A 1036 30.99 31.23 3.51
C ASP A 1036 31.52 29.85 3.13
N THR A 1037 30.66 28.89 2.81
CA THR A 1037 31.04 27.53 2.41
C THR A 1037 30.43 27.20 1.06
N ASN A 1038 31.27 26.87 0.09
CA ASN A 1038 30.90 26.36 -1.22
C ASN A 1038 31.22 24.88 -1.28
N ARG A 1039 30.28 24.07 -1.77
CA ARG A 1039 30.44 22.62 -1.95
C ARG A 1039 29.94 22.18 -3.31
N LEU A 1040 30.71 21.31 -3.94
CA LEU A 1040 30.37 20.68 -5.21
C LEU A 1040 30.68 19.18 -5.15
N PRO A 1041 29.80 18.36 -4.53
CA PRO A 1041 29.86 16.91 -4.64
C PRO A 1041 29.46 16.44 -6.05
N LEU A 1042 30.25 15.53 -6.59
CA LEU A 1042 29.93 14.67 -7.73
C LEU A 1042 29.96 13.23 -7.26
N ILE A 1043 28.82 12.54 -7.28
CA ILE A 1043 28.71 11.16 -6.79
C ILE A 1043 28.17 10.26 -7.90
N VAL A 1044 28.81 9.11 -8.04
CA VAL A 1044 28.41 8.05 -8.96
C VAL A 1044 28.13 6.79 -8.14
N ARG A 1045 26.91 6.27 -8.28
CA ARG A 1045 26.48 5.02 -7.67
C ARG A 1045 26.23 3.95 -8.73
N TYR A 1046 26.62 2.73 -8.41
CA TYR A 1046 26.39 1.53 -9.21
C TYR A 1046 25.54 0.51 -8.44
N PHE A 1047 24.59 -0.11 -9.13
CA PHE A 1047 23.70 -1.13 -8.58
C PHE A 1047 23.66 -2.35 -9.50
N SER A 1048 23.95 -3.53 -8.95
CA SER A 1048 23.86 -4.81 -9.66
C SER A 1048 22.69 -5.64 -9.16
N PRO A 1049 21.95 -6.35 -10.04
CA PRO A 1049 20.94 -7.35 -9.65
C PRO A 1049 21.49 -8.51 -8.81
N SER A 1050 22.82 -8.69 -8.75
CA SER A 1050 23.47 -9.65 -7.87
C SER A 1050 23.37 -9.28 -6.38
N GLY A 1051 23.01 -8.03 -6.07
CA GLY A 1051 23.02 -7.45 -4.72
C GLY A 1051 24.24 -6.55 -4.46
N VAL A 1052 25.26 -6.57 -5.33
CA VAL A 1052 26.43 -5.68 -5.22
C VAL A 1052 26.04 -4.25 -5.55
N PHE A 1053 26.50 -3.30 -4.73
CA PHE A 1053 26.43 -1.88 -5.01
C PHE A 1053 27.75 -1.20 -4.66
N GLY A 1054 27.98 -0.02 -5.24
CA GLY A 1054 29.16 0.77 -4.96
C GLY A 1054 28.92 2.25 -5.18
N GLU A 1055 29.71 3.06 -4.48
CA GLU A 1055 29.68 4.51 -4.56
C GLU A 1055 31.12 5.04 -4.67
N ILE A 1056 31.29 6.05 -5.50
CA ILE A 1056 32.45 6.93 -5.45
C ILE A 1056 31.98 8.38 -5.45
N SER A 1057 32.54 9.18 -4.55
CA SER A 1057 32.22 10.58 -4.36
C SER A 1057 33.48 11.42 -4.50
N LEU A 1058 33.37 12.53 -5.22
CA LEU A 1058 34.37 13.57 -5.31
C LEU A 1058 33.73 14.88 -4.84
N THR A 1059 34.14 15.37 -3.68
CA THR A 1059 33.57 16.60 -3.08
C THR A 1059 34.61 17.69 -3.04
N TYR A 1060 34.42 18.72 -3.86
CA TYR A 1060 35.18 19.97 -3.75
C TYR A 1060 34.55 20.87 -2.70
N VAL A 1061 35.35 21.37 -1.76
CA VAL A 1061 34.93 22.32 -0.72
C VAL A 1061 35.82 23.54 -0.76
N TYR A 1062 35.20 24.72 -0.73
CA TYR A 1062 35.88 26.00 -0.52
C TYR A 1062 35.17 26.77 0.58
N GLN A 1063 35.86 26.99 1.70
CA GLN A 1063 35.33 27.72 2.85
C GLN A 1063 36.16 28.96 3.12
N LYS A 1064 35.50 30.07 3.41
CA LYS A 1064 36.12 31.32 3.87
C LYS A 1064 35.48 31.72 5.18
N ALA A 1065 36.28 31.76 6.25
CA ALA A 1065 35.87 32.24 7.56
C ALA A 1065 36.53 33.60 7.83
N LYS A 1066 35.74 34.53 8.38
CA LYS A 1066 36.19 35.80 8.91
C LYS A 1066 35.68 35.91 10.33
N ILE A 1067 36.60 36.10 11.28
CA ILE A 1067 36.27 36.21 12.69
C ILE A 1067 36.97 37.45 13.23
N ASP A 1068 36.22 38.52 13.44
CA ASP A 1068 36.74 39.70 14.13
C ASP A 1068 36.68 39.46 15.65
N GLY A 1069 37.71 39.85 16.41
CA GLY A 1069 37.66 39.91 17.89
C GLY A 1069 38.18 38.69 18.68
N VAL A 1070 38.74 37.65 18.05
CA VAL A 1070 39.46 36.57 18.79
C VAL A 1070 40.88 37.06 19.11
N PRO A 1071 41.42 36.83 20.33
CA PRO A 1071 42.80 37.18 20.60
C PRO A 1071 43.68 36.40 19.63
N PHE A 1072 44.47 37.16 18.89
CA PHE A 1072 45.59 36.77 18.06
C PHE A 1072 46.03 35.30 18.14
N ASN A 1073 46.30 34.68 16.99
CA ASN A 1073 47.28 33.59 16.97
C ASN A 1073 48.61 34.08 17.62
N GLU A 1074 49.54 33.17 17.95
CA GLU A 1074 50.83 33.51 18.58
C GLU A 1074 51.63 34.63 17.86
N THR A 1075 51.23 34.99 16.63
CA THR A 1075 51.83 36.01 15.76
C THR A 1075 51.08 37.34 15.62
N GLY A 1076 49.91 37.56 16.23
CA GLY A 1076 49.28 38.90 16.19
C GLY A 1076 48.41 39.22 14.97
N GLU A 1077 47.96 38.25 14.17
CA GLU A 1077 47.17 38.50 12.95
C GLU A 1077 45.68 38.13 13.06
N LEU A 1078 44.82 38.91 12.39
CA LEU A 1078 43.38 38.69 12.23
C LEU A 1078 43.12 37.36 11.48
N PHE A 1079 42.37 36.42 12.06
CA PHE A 1079 42.08 35.14 11.39
C PHE A 1079 41.05 35.32 10.27
N VAL A 1080 41.55 35.59 9.06
CA VAL A 1080 40.80 35.45 7.80
C VAL A 1080 41.37 34.23 7.08
N GLY A 1081 40.84 33.06 7.41
CA GLY A 1081 41.24 31.79 6.78
C GLY A 1081 40.36 31.49 5.58
N SER A 1082 40.98 31.25 4.41
CA SER A 1082 40.30 30.56 3.30
C SER A 1082 40.92 29.19 3.10
N ASN A 1083 40.10 28.14 3.07
CA ASN A 1083 40.56 26.78 2.82
C ASN A 1083 39.85 26.18 1.59
N LYS A 1084 40.61 25.39 0.81
CA LYS A 1084 40.11 24.65 -0.35
C LYS A 1084 40.65 23.23 -0.30
N PHE A 1085 39.77 22.26 -0.41
CA PHE A 1085 40.15 20.86 -0.40
C PHE A 1085 39.19 20.01 -1.22
N ILE A 1086 39.66 18.82 -1.57
CA ILE A 1086 38.89 17.82 -2.29
C ILE A 1086 38.91 16.56 -1.44
N ILE A 1087 37.72 16.03 -1.14
CA ILE A 1087 37.53 14.76 -0.46
C ILE A 1087 37.10 13.73 -1.50
N VAL A 1088 37.72 12.56 -1.44
CA VAL A 1088 37.27 11.38 -2.19
C VAL A 1088 36.76 10.36 -1.19
N ASP A 1089 35.49 9.98 -1.31
CA ASP A 1089 34.91 8.90 -0.52
C ASP A 1089 34.57 7.73 -1.45
N THR A 1090 34.60 6.52 -0.91
CA THR A 1090 34.12 5.34 -1.63
C THR A 1090 33.44 4.36 -0.69
N ALA A 1091 32.45 3.66 -1.22
CA ALA A 1091 31.77 2.58 -0.53
C ALA A 1091 31.56 1.40 -1.48
N VAL A 1092 31.67 0.19 -0.96
CA VAL A 1092 31.26 -1.03 -1.67
C VAL A 1092 30.42 -1.84 -0.70
N GLY A 1093 29.28 -2.34 -1.16
CA GLY A 1093 28.42 -3.17 -0.34
C GLY A 1093 27.72 -4.27 -1.11
N TYR A 1094 27.10 -5.15 -0.33
CA TYR A 1094 26.40 -6.32 -0.81
C TYR A 1094 25.10 -6.49 -0.02
N ARG A 1095 23.97 -6.39 -0.73
CA ARG A 1095 22.66 -6.75 -0.20
C ARG A 1095 22.53 -8.28 -0.22
N LEU A 1096 22.38 -8.88 0.96
CA LEU A 1096 22.26 -10.32 1.11
C LEU A 1096 20.97 -10.83 0.45
N PRO A 1097 21.01 -12.01 -0.21
CA PRO A 1097 19.83 -12.61 -0.82
C PRO A 1097 18.67 -12.76 0.17
N LYS A 1098 17.45 -12.81 -0.38
CA LYS A 1098 16.22 -12.99 0.42
C LYS A 1098 16.05 -11.92 1.50
N ARG A 1099 16.59 -10.71 1.33
CA ARG A 1099 16.43 -9.59 2.28
C ARG A 1099 16.94 -9.94 3.70
N GLN A 1100 18.05 -10.68 3.78
CA GLN A 1100 18.63 -11.06 5.08
C GLN A 1100 19.47 -9.96 5.74
N GLY A 1101 19.90 -8.96 4.98
CA GLY A 1101 20.75 -7.90 5.50
C GLY A 1101 21.59 -7.22 4.44
N ILE A 1102 22.47 -6.33 4.88
CA ILE A 1102 23.43 -5.58 4.06
C ILE A 1102 24.79 -5.65 4.75
N LEU A 1103 25.84 -5.81 3.94
CA LEU A 1103 27.24 -5.68 4.35
C LEU A 1103 27.86 -4.54 3.53
N SER A 1104 28.62 -3.65 4.15
CA SER A 1104 29.34 -2.60 3.43
C SER A 1104 30.72 -2.33 4.02
N LEU A 1105 31.62 -1.88 3.14
CA LEU A 1105 32.91 -1.31 3.48
C LEU A 1105 32.92 0.12 2.94
N GLU A 1106 33.13 1.07 3.83
CA GLU A 1106 33.17 2.50 3.53
C GLU A 1106 34.54 3.08 3.86
N ILE A 1107 35.04 3.92 2.97
CA ILE A 1107 36.25 4.69 3.17
C ILE A 1107 35.91 6.16 2.96
N LYS A 1108 35.96 6.94 4.03
CA LYS A 1108 35.84 8.39 4.00
C LYS A 1108 37.23 9.01 3.91
N ASN A 1109 37.39 10.06 3.11
CA ASN A 1109 38.66 10.73 2.86
C ASN A 1109 39.76 9.73 2.43
N LEU A 1110 39.48 8.97 1.36
CA LEU A 1110 40.33 7.93 0.78
C LEU A 1110 41.77 8.37 0.53
N LEU A 1111 41.95 9.64 0.16
CA LEU A 1111 43.26 10.25 -0.14
C LEU A 1111 44.00 10.77 1.10
N ASP A 1112 43.43 10.59 2.29
CA ASP A 1112 44.02 10.97 3.58
C ASP A 1112 44.48 12.43 3.62
N ARG A 1113 43.60 13.33 3.15
CA ARG A 1113 43.88 14.77 3.09
C ARG A 1113 43.52 15.41 4.43
N ASN A 1114 44.48 16.05 5.06
CA ASN A 1114 44.23 16.89 6.22
C ASN A 1114 43.76 18.29 5.75
N PHE A 1115 42.78 18.87 6.45
CA PHE A 1115 42.24 20.20 6.18
C PHE A 1115 41.64 20.81 7.45
N HIS A 1116 41.65 22.14 7.54
CA HIS A 1116 40.91 22.89 8.55
C HIS A 1116 39.52 23.27 8.02
N TYR A 1117 38.49 23.12 8.87
CA TYR A 1117 37.10 23.39 8.50
C TYR A 1117 36.38 23.95 9.73
N GLU A 1118 35.72 25.09 9.57
CA GLU A 1118 34.85 25.69 10.59
C GLU A 1118 33.46 25.07 10.51
N GLU A 1119 33.01 24.45 11.59
CA GLU A 1119 31.65 23.99 11.71
C GLU A 1119 30.76 25.10 12.30
N ILE A 1120 29.82 25.65 11.52
CA ILE A 1120 28.93 26.74 11.98
C ILE A 1120 28.15 26.35 13.26
N SER A 1121 27.86 25.06 13.46
CA SER A 1121 27.14 24.56 14.63
C SER A 1121 27.91 24.75 15.94
N SER A 1122 29.25 24.71 15.92
CA SER A 1122 30.09 24.82 17.13
C SER A 1122 30.12 26.21 17.74
N GLN A 1123 29.69 27.23 17.00
CA GLN A 1123 29.62 28.61 17.47
C GLN A 1123 28.24 29.01 17.97
N LEU A 1124 27.19 28.38 17.43
CA LEU A 1124 25.80 28.78 17.69
C LEU A 1124 25.10 27.88 18.67
N SER A 1125 25.62 26.70 18.97
CA SER A 1125 24.98 25.75 19.87
C SER A 1125 26.00 25.24 20.87
N PRO A 1126 25.69 25.20 22.18
CA PRO A 1126 26.49 24.46 23.15
C PRO A 1126 26.52 22.95 22.82
N GLU A 1127 25.62 22.50 21.93
CA GLU A 1127 25.62 21.17 21.37
C GLU A 1127 25.96 21.21 19.86
N PRO A 1128 27.24 21.09 19.46
CA PRO A 1128 27.62 21.03 18.04
C PRO A 1128 27.02 19.82 17.31
N GLY A 1129 26.79 19.99 16.01
CA GLY A 1129 26.19 18.98 15.12
C GLY A 1129 27.18 17.92 14.62
N ASN A 1130 26.71 17.03 13.74
CA ASN A 1130 27.57 16.08 13.03
C ASN A 1130 28.38 16.81 11.93
N PRO A 1131 29.72 16.70 11.92
CA PRO A 1131 30.53 17.37 10.91
C PRO A 1131 30.35 16.72 9.54
N LEU A 1132 30.16 17.55 8.51
CA LEU A 1132 30.00 17.09 7.12
C LEU A 1132 31.32 16.69 6.43
N SER A 1133 32.46 17.00 7.03
CA SER A 1133 33.78 16.72 6.46
C SER A 1133 34.74 16.42 7.59
N ILE A 1134 35.37 15.24 7.55
CA ILE A 1134 36.25 14.77 8.62
C ILE A 1134 37.71 14.82 8.12
N PRO A 1135 38.62 15.48 8.85
CA PRO A 1135 39.98 15.79 8.39
C PRO A 1135 40.99 14.62 8.52
N GLN A 1136 40.51 13.38 8.46
CA GLN A 1136 41.35 12.17 8.46
C GLN A 1136 40.68 11.08 7.63
N ARG A 1137 41.48 10.16 7.06
CA ARG A 1137 40.93 8.93 6.49
C ARG A 1137 40.25 8.08 7.55
N LEU A 1138 39.02 7.67 7.27
CA LEU A 1138 38.27 6.73 8.09
C LEU A 1138 37.86 5.51 7.26
N ILE A 1139 38.00 4.34 7.84
CA ILE A 1139 37.69 3.05 7.22
C ILE A 1139 36.73 2.32 8.15
N PHE A 1140 35.55 1.97 7.64
CA PHE A 1140 34.50 1.30 8.40
C PHE A 1140 33.99 0.08 7.65
N ALA A 1141 33.85 -1.04 8.35
CA ALA A 1141 32.99 -2.13 7.94
C ALA A 1141 31.66 -2.02 8.70
N LYS A 1142 30.55 -2.08 7.98
CA LYS A 1142 29.20 -2.09 8.55
C LYS A 1142 28.47 -3.35 8.16
N PHE A 1143 27.60 -3.83 9.04
CA PHE A 1143 26.62 -4.83 8.71
C PHE A 1143 25.29 -4.56 9.39
N THR A 1144 24.21 -4.99 8.76
CA THR A 1144 22.86 -5.06 9.35
C THR A 1144 22.23 -6.38 8.93
N LEU A 1145 21.74 -7.15 9.90
CA LEU A 1145 21.16 -8.48 9.73
C LEU A 1145 19.76 -8.51 10.35
N ASN A 1146 18.81 -9.13 9.63
CA ASN A 1146 17.42 -9.27 10.05
C ASN A 1146 17.02 -10.75 10.07
N PHE A 1147 16.67 -11.25 11.26
CA PHE A 1147 16.37 -12.66 11.55
C PHE A 1147 14.88 -12.93 11.71
#